data_AF-L8LN50-F1
#
_entry.id   AF-L8LN50-F1
#
_cell.length_a   1.000
_cell.length_b   1.000
_cell.length_c   1.000
_cell.angle_alpha   90.00
_cell.angle_beta   90.00
_cell.angle_gamma   90.00
#
_symmetry.space_group_name_H-M   'P 1'
#
loop_
_entity.id
_entity.type
_entity.pdbx_description
1 polymer ?
#
loop_
_entity_poly.entity_id
_entity_poly.type
_entity_poly.pdbx_seq_one_letter_code
_entity_poly.pdbx_strand_id
1 'polypeptide(L)'
;METSSLQNFDSSSAVNSYSQLGSAVLNVQSQLEEFFISSNAPTQLDYVYDITDFAAKEALLQDNSIDGLNFPQIEVLSEQAMQGALGAYSTQQNTIYLSESLLELGQDGLLTRVLLEETGHFFDTLLNPGGDTSGDEGELFQNIVMGNSLSVSELTRIQSENDWGMINVNGANVLVEQDNSLSSATNLGNIAGNRSLTGFVGSSDTNDYYRFTVSNNVGFSLDLTGLSADADLQLLNSSGGVISSSTAGGATSDFIRTTLSAGTYFARVYQFSGDTNYNLSLRADAAGNSTSAARNIGTLGSTQNFTDYVGATDTNDYYRFSLNNTSNFSLSLSGMTADGDVQLLNSSGGVITSSTAGGSTSESINTTLSAGTYFVRVYPFSTANTNYNLSLSASINDNTLSTARNIGTLSSTQFFSDFVGTSDTNDYYRFSLDSTRNFSLSLSGMSADGDVQLLNSSGGVITSSALGGSSSESIITTLNAGTYFVRVYPFGSANTNYNLSLGATLSDGAGNSLGAARNIGTLGSTQNFTDFVGTSDTNDYYRFNVSNYSNFSLSLSGMSADGDVQLLNSSGGVIASSALGGSSSESINTALGAGTYYVRVYPFGSANTSYNLSLGASVINDNSISVARNIGTLSGTRSFSDFVGTTDTNDYYRFSLDSTRNFNLSLNGMTADGDVQLLNSSGGVITSSTAGGSASESIITTLGAGTYFVRVYPFGSANTNYNLSLTA
;
A
#
# COMPACT_ATOMS: atom_id res chain seq x y z
N MET A 1 52.02 2.05 25.26
CA MET A 1 51.04 2.76 24.42
C MET A 1 51.15 4.20 24.84
N GLU A 2 51.96 4.90 24.05
CA GLU A 2 52.38 6.28 24.24
C GLU A 2 51.20 7.23 24.01
N THR A 3 51.31 8.39 24.62
CA THR A 3 50.34 9.47 24.69
C THR A 3 50.29 10.24 23.36
N SER A 4 49.16 10.19 22.65
CA SER A 4 48.83 11.06 21.51
C SER A 4 48.78 12.53 21.95
N SER A 5 49.34 13.42 21.12
CA SER A 5 49.70 14.81 21.42
C SER A 5 48.55 15.83 21.40
N LEU A 6 47.27 15.41 21.33
CA LEU A 6 46.12 16.32 21.18
C LEU A 6 45.22 16.48 22.44
N GLN A 7 45.69 16.12 23.65
CA GLN A 7 44.85 16.11 24.86
C GLN A 7 44.77 17.41 25.70
N ASN A 8 45.29 18.55 25.24
CA ASN A 8 45.17 19.81 26.02
C ASN A 8 43.84 20.54 25.72
N PHE A 9 42.74 20.02 26.26
CA PHE A 9 41.48 20.76 26.37
C PHE A 9 41.31 21.25 27.81
N ASP A 10 41.39 22.56 28.05
CA ASP A 10 41.08 23.17 29.35
C ASP A 10 39.56 23.15 29.57
N SER A 11 39.13 22.39 30.58
CA SER A 11 37.73 22.13 30.87
C SER A 11 37.14 23.20 31.81
N SER A 12 36.49 24.23 31.24
CA SER A 12 35.44 24.94 31.97
C SER A 12 34.25 25.32 31.08
N SER A 13 33.08 24.75 31.43
CA SER A 13 31.69 25.01 30.96
C SER A 13 31.24 24.61 29.54
N ALA A 14 30.68 23.40 29.39
CA ALA A 14 29.39 23.03 28.71
C ALA A 14 29.39 21.52 28.32
N VAL A 15 28.57 20.69 28.97
CA VAL A 15 28.77 19.21 29.00
C VAL A 15 28.25 18.44 27.77
N ASN A 16 27.88 19.07 26.65
CA ASN A 16 27.54 18.35 25.40
C ASN A 16 28.36 18.80 24.18
N SER A 17 28.60 20.11 24.00
CA SER A 17 29.26 20.70 22.84
C SER A 17 30.72 20.23 22.65
N TYR A 18 31.45 20.04 23.75
CA TYR A 18 32.84 19.55 23.71
C TYR A 18 32.96 18.05 23.39
N SER A 19 31.88 17.26 23.54
CA SER A 19 31.90 15.83 23.21
C SER A 19 31.88 15.58 21.69
N GLN A 20 31.20 16.46 20.94
CA GLN A 20 31.18 16.45 19.47
C GLN A 20 32.52 16.91 18.91
N LEU A 21 33.11 17.97 19.48
CA LEU A 21 34.45 18.42 19.10
C LEU A 21 35.51 17.35 19.31
N GLY A 22 35.52 16.69 20.48
CA GLY A 22 36.45 15.58 20.73
C GLY A 22 36.28 14.42 19.74
N SER A 23 35.04 14.10 19.34
CA SER A 23 34.77 13.05 18.35
C SER A 23 35.22 13.45 16.93
N ALA A 24 35.02 14.71 16.56
CA ALA A 24 35.44 15.23 15.27
C ALA A 24 36.98 15.27 15.14
N VAL A 25 37.69 15.69 16.19
CA VAL A 25 39.16 15.68 16.24
C VAL A 25 39.70 14.26 16.06
N LEU A 26 39.12 13.26 16.74
CA LEU A 26 39.51 11.86 16.56
C LEU A 26 39.23 11.36 15.12
N ASN A 27 38.16 11.83 14.50
CA ASN A 27 37.85 11.48 13.12
C ASN A 27 38.86 12.09 12.13
N VAL A 28 39.19 13.37 12.31
CA VAL A 28 40.24 14.05 11.52
C VAL A 28 41.56 13.30 11.65
N GLN A 29 41.97 12.97 12.87
CA GLN A 29 43.18 12.17 13.10
C GLN A 29 43.17 10.86 12.31
N SER A 30 42.07 10.10 12.39
CA SER A 30 41.93 8.84 11.66
C SER A 30 42.01 9.04 10.13
N GLN A 31 41.39 10.09 9.59
CA GLN A 31 41.42 10.37 8.15
C GLN A 31 42.81 10.80 7.67
N LEU A 32 43.53 11.58 8.48
CA LEU A 32 44.90 11.97 8.18
C LEU A 32 45.84 10.76 8.22
N GLU A 33 45.74 9.89 9.23
CA GLU A 33 46.50 8.64 9.30
C GLU A 33 46.26 7.77 8.06
N GLU A 34 45.00 7.61 7.64
CA GLU A 34 44.66 6.88 6.41
C GLU A 34 45.22 7.55 5.14
N PHE A 35 45.13 8.88 5.05
CA PHE A 35 45.65 9.65 3.93
C PHE A 35 47.17 9.46 3.78
N PHE A 36 47.94 9.68 4.85
CA PHE A 36 49.41 9.62 4.81
C PHE A 36 49.97 8.20 4.59
N ILE A 37 49.24 7.16 4.97
CA ILE A 37 49.60 5.75 4.66
C ILE A 37 49.32 5.41 3.17
N SER A 38 48.49 6.20 2.48
CA SER A 38 48.11 5.89 1.11
C SER A 38 49.27 6.06 0.12
N SER A 39 49.33 5.19 -0.89
CA SER A 39 50.37 5.27 -1.93
C SER A 39 50.30 6.52 -2.80
N ASN A 40 49.20 7.26 -2.75
CA ASN A 40 48.95 8.46 -3.55
C ASN A 40 49.26 9.75 -2.78
N ALA A 41 49.46 9.68 -1.46
CA ALA A 41 49.75 10.85 -0.62
C ALA A 41 50.87 11.73 -1.18
N PRO A 42 52.02 11.19 -1.65
CA PRO A 42 53.09 12.04 -2.18
C PRO A 42 52.65 12.89 -3.36
N THR A 43 51.89 12.29 -4.30
CA THR A 43 51.38 12.98 -5.50
C THR A 43 50.21 13.90 -5.20
N GLN A 44 49.41 13.59 -4.17
CA GLN A 44 48.29 14.41 -3.75
C GLN A 44 48.78 15.65 -2.98
N LEU A 45 49.83 15.54 -2.18
CA LEU A 45 50.46 16.70 -1.55
C LEU A 45 51.07 17.66 -2.60
N ASP A 46 51.75 17.13 -3.62
CA ASP A 46 52.27 17.95 -4.75
C ASP A 46 51.15 18.58 -5.59
N TYR A 47 49.94 18.04 -5.52
CA TYR A 47 48.78 18.56 -6.23
C TYR A 47 48.09 19.69 -5.46
N VAL A 48 48.13 19.63 -4.12
CA VAL A 48 47.51 20.61 -3.23
C VAL A 48 48.44 21.80 -2.99
N TYR A 49 49.71 21.55 -2.68
CA TYR A 49 50.61 22.56 -2.13
C TYR A 49 51.77 22.92 -3.06
N ASP A 50 52.19 24.19 -3.04
CA ASP A 50 53.43 24.67 -3.64
C ASP A 50 54.64 24.39 -2.72
N ILE A 51 54.94 23.11 -2.50
CA ILE A 51 55.91 22.64 -1.50
C ILE A 51 57.32 23.22 -1.72
N THR A 52 57.86 23.91 -0.71
CA THR A 52 59.24 24.43 -0.72
C THR A 52 60.17 23.70 0.27
N ASP A 53 59.62 23.03 1.29
CA ASP A 53 60.37 22.17 2.22
C ASP A 53 60.12 20.67 1.93
N PHE A 54 60.91 20.14 0.99
CA PHE A 54 60.87 18.71 0.64
C PHE A 54 61.28 17.78 1.80
N ALA A 55 62.07 18.27 2.77
CA ALA A 55 62.46 17.44 3.91
C ALA A 55 61.29 17.27 4.88
N ALA A 56 60.50 18.32 5.10
CA ALA A 56 59.25 18.24 5.87
C ALA A 56 58.24 17.29 5.21
N LYS A 57 58.09 17.37 3.87
CA LYS A 57 57.27 16.43 3.10
C LYS A 57 57.69 14.96 3.29
N GLU A 58 58.98 14.66 3.15
CA GLU A 58 59.49 13.30 3.32
C GLU A 58 59.34 12.78 4.76
N ALA A 59 59.48 13.66 5.76
CA ALA A 59 59.27 13.30 7.16
C ALA A 59 57.81 12.88 7.43
N LEU A 60 56.83 13.66 6.91
CA LEU A 60 55.40 13.34 7.02
C LEU A 60 55.05 11.98 6.38
N LEU A 61 55.66 11.68 5.23
CA LEU A 61 55.40 10.43 4.48
C LEU A 61 56.12 9.20 5.09
N GLN A 62 57.25 9.37 5.77
CA GLN A 62 58.03 8.25 6.32
C GLN A 62 57.54 7.74 7.66
N ASP A 63 57.11 8.64 8.55
CA ASP A 63 56.66 8.24 9.90
C ASP A 63 55.28 7.55 9.84
N ASN A 64 54.53 7.74 8.74
CA ASN A 64 53.12 7.30 8.60
C ASN A 64 52.25 7.72 9.80
N SER A 65 52.71 8.70 10.56
CA SER A 65 52.12 9.19 11.78
C SER A 65 52.30 10.70 11.82
N ILE A 66 51.27 11.34 12.31
CA ILE A 66 51.26 12.77 12.61
C ILE A 66 51.83 13.04 14.03
N ASP A 67 52.27 11.99 14.74
CA ASP A 67 52.84 12.07 16.08
C ASP A 67 54.16 12.86 16.08
N GLY A 68 54.27 13.85 16.97
CA GLY A 68 55.46 14.70 17.09
C GLY A 68 55.43 15.98 16.27
N LEU A 69 54.39 16.18 15.44
CA LEU A 69 54.08 17.50 14.89
C LEU A 69 53.56 18.43 15.98
N ASN A 70 53.95 19.70 15.92
CA ASN A 70 53.40 20.74 16.78
C ASN A 70 52.04 21.19 16.24
N PHE A 71 51.03 20.33 16.36
CA PHE A 71 49.68 20.64 15.90
C PHE A 71 49.15 21.92 16.54
N PRO A 72 48.35 22.69 15.81
CA PRO A 72 47.73 23.89 16.34
C PRO A 72 46.84 23.60 17.54
N GLN A 73 46.76 24.58 18.45
CA GLN A 73 45.72 24.57 19.48
C GLN A 73 44.36 24.83 18.84
N ILE A 74 43.27 24.34 19.44
CA ILE A 74 41.91 24.64 19.00
C ILE A 74 41.24 25.54 20.05
N GLU A 75 40.77 26.71 19.63
CA GLU A 75 40.04 27.66 20.47
C GLU A 75 38.65 27.93 19.87
N VAL A 76 37.63 28.02 20.71
CA VAL A 76 36.25 28.32 20.27
C VAL A 76 35.93 29.78 20.57
N LEU A 77 35.51 30.52 19.54
CA LEU A 77 35.14 31.93 19.61
C LEU A 77 33.67 32.14 19.27
N SER A 78 33.11 33.29 19.66
CA SER A 78 31.75 33.64 19.29
C SER A 78 31.61 33.92 17.80
N GLU A 79 30.40 33.76 17.24
CA GLU A 79 30.10 34.09 15.83
C GLU A 79 30.56 35.52 15.48
N GLN A 80 30.36 36.46 16.40
CA GLN A 80 30.76 37.86 16.21
C GLN A 80 32.28 38.04 16.18
N ALA A 81 33.02 37.28 16.98
CA ALA A 81 34.48 37.30 16.99
C ALA A 81 35.08 36.67 15.73
N MET A 82 34.42 35.63 15.21
CA MET A 82 34.79 34.96 13.96
C MET A 82 34.41 35.76 12.70
N GLN A 83 33.65 36.85 12.84
CA GLN A 83 33.24 37.72 11.73
C GLN A 83 32.57 36.97 10.55
N GLY A 84 31.85 35.89 10.84
CA GLY A 84 31.13 35.08 9.83
C GLY A 84 31.77 33.74 9.51
N ALA A 85 33.08 33.57 9.74
CA ALA A 85 33.78 32.31 9.48
C ALA A 85 33.37 31.19 10.44
N LEU A 86 33.32 29.94 9.96
CA LEU A 86 33.06 28.77 10.81
C LEU A 86 34.34 28.17 11.41
N GLY A 87 35.42 28.20 10.64
CA GLY A 87 36.79 27.87 11.06
C GLY A 87 37.74 28.96 10.63
N ALA A 88 38.89 29.05 11.30
CA ALA A 88 40.00 29.85 10.80
C ALA A 88 41.35 29.38 11.37
N TYR A 89 42.42 29.44 10.58
CA TYR A 89 43.76 29.05 11.01
C TYR A 89 44.69 30.26 11.07
N SER A 90 45.41 30.42 12.19
CA SER A 90 46.41 31.47 12.35
C SER A 90 47.83 30.92 12.33
N THR A 91 48.55 31.17 11.25
CA THR A 91 49.98 30.86 11.12
C THR A 91 50.84 31.52 12.20
N GLN A 92 50.51 32.76 12.61
CA GLN A 92 51.28 33.49 13.63
C GLN A 92 51.15 32.88 15.02
N GLN A 93 49.96 32.36 15.36
CA GLN A 93 49.66 31.84 16.69
C GLN A 93 49.73 30.32 16.77
N ASN A 94 49.77 29.65 15.61
CA ASN A 94 49.58 28.21 15.46
C ASN A 94 48.32 27.73 16.18
N THR A 95 47.19 28.34 15.83
CA THR A 95 45.88 28.10 16.47
C THR A 95 44.80 28.01 15.40
N ILE A 96 43.94 26.99 15.51
CA ILE A 96 42.67 26.86 14.82
C ILE A 96 41.60 27.50 15.71
N TYR A 97 40.87 28.46 15.18
CA TYR A 97 39.70 29.08 15.80
C TYR A 97 38.44 28.49 15.19
N LEU A 98 37.47 28.11 16.02
CA LEU A 98 36.18 27.60 15.58
C LEU A 98 35.06 28.50 16.09
N SER A 99 34.07 28.73 15.24
CA SER A 99 32.85 29.44 15.64
C SER A 99 32.01 28.57 16.58
N GLU A 100 31.47 29.15 17.65
CA GLU A 100 30.58 28.45 18.57
C GLU A 100 29.34 27.87 17.86
N SER A 101 28.88 28.53 16.80
CA SER A 101 27.77 28.07 15.94
C SER A 101 28.00 26.70 15.32
N LEU A 102 29.27 26.38 15.00
CA LEU A 102 29.67 25.09 14.43
C LEU A 102 29.40 23.93 15.41
N LEU A 103 29.41 24.22 16.72
CA LEU A 103 29.16 23.23 17.78
C LEU A 103 27.66 23.09 18.12
N GLU A 104 26.82 24.05 17.72
CA GLU A 104 25.37 24.00 17.95
C GLU A 104 24.62 23.33 16.77
N LEU A 105 25.24 23.34 15.59
CA LEU A 105 24.74 22.69 14.38
C LEU A 105 24.96 21.17 14.46
N GLY A 106 23.97 20.41 14.93
CA GLY A 106 23.97 18.94 14.94
C GLY A 106 23.99 18.29 13.55
N GLN A 107 25.07 18.47 12.78
CA GLN A 107 25.25 17.98 11.42
C GLN A 107 26.40 16.97 11.36
N ASP A 108 26.10 15.74 10.97
CA ASP A 108 27.08 14.65 10.82
C ASP A 108 28.17 15.04 9.80
N GLY A 109 29.40 15.25 10.29
CA GLY A 109 30.61 15.43 9.46
C GLY A 109 31.01 16.89 9.15
N LEU A 110 30.18 17.89 9.44
CA LEU A 110 30.52 19.30 9.15
C LEU A 110 31.75 19.76 9.94
N LEU A 111 31.76 19.54 11.26
CA LEU A 111 32.88 19.91 12.13
C LEU A 111 34.19 19.20 11.74
N THR A 112 34.11 17.95 11.29
CA THR A 112 35.27 17.20 10.77
C THR A 112 35.83 17.82 9.50
N ARG A 113 34.95 18.27 8.61
CA ARG A 113 35.34 18.91 7.35
C ARG A 113 36.06 20.23 7.62
N VAL A 114 35.47 21.13 8.43
CA VAL A 114 36.10 22.39 8.83
C VAL A 114 37.47 22.11 9.47
N LEU A 115 37.54 21.19 10.42
CA LEU A 115 38.82 20.86 11.06
C LEU A 115 39.88 20.31 10.07
N LEU A 116 39.49 19.56 9.04
CA LEU A 116 40.42 19.09 8.00
C LEU A 116 40.93 20.23 7.13
N GLU A 117 40.06 21.18 6.80
CA GLU A 117 40.38 22.39 6.03
C GLU A 117 41.40 23.25 6.79
N GLU A 118 41.11 23.58 8.06
CA GLU A 118 42.02 24.32 8.94
C GLU A 118 43.34 23.59 9.22
N THR A 119 43.29 22.25 9.23
CA THR A 119 44.52 21.45 9.33
C THR A 119 45.31 21.45 8.00
N GLY A 120 44.63 21.60 6.87
CA GLY A 120 45.25 21.76 5.56
C GLY A 120 46.09 23.04 5.46
N HIS A 121 45.55 24.15 5.97
CA HIS A 121 46.29 25.42 6.12
C HIS A 121 47.52 25.27 7.02
N PHE A 122 47.39 24.58 8.16
CA PHE A 122 48.55 24.23 8.99
C PHE A 122 49.61 23.43 8.21
N PHE A 123 49.21 22.46 7.38
CA PHE A 123 50.15 21.71 6.57
C PHE A 123 50.83 22.56 5.50
N ASP A 124 50.16 23.58 4.94
CA ASP A 124 50.83 24.53 4.05
C ASP A 124 51.97 25.24 4.78
N THR A 125 51.74 25.74 6.00
CA THR A 125 52.81 26.39 6.78
C THR A 125 54.00 25.49 7.09
N LEU A 126 53.75 24.18 7.23
CA LEU A 126 54.79 23.18 7.48
C LEU A 126 55.58 22.84 6.20
N LEU A 127 54.89 22.72 5.08
CA LEU A 127 55.45 22.31 3.77
C LEU A 127 56.01 23.49 2.97
N ASN A 128 55.58 24.70 3.29
CA ASN A 128 55.91 25.95 2.62
C ASN A 128 56.24 27.07 3.63
N PRO A 129 57.29 26.91 4.46
CA PRO A 129 57.54 27.82 5.58
C PRO A 129 57.82 29.26 5.13
N GLY A 130 56.92 30.18 5.51
CA GLY A 130 56.98 31.60 5.15
C GLY A 130 56.51 31.92 3.73
N GLY A 131 56.00 30.92 3.01
CA GLY A 131 55.18 31.07 1.81
C GLY A 131 53.70 30.85 2.13
N ASP A 132 52.89 30.93 1.07
CA ASP A 132 51.45 30.72 1.05
C ASP A 132 51.15 30.05 -0.30
N THR A 133 50.51 28.88 -0.29
CA THR A 133 50.03 28.26 -1.54
C THR A 133 48.91 29.13 -2.10
N SER A 134 48.89 29.37 -3.41
CA SER A 134 47.83 30.22 -3.98
C SER A 134 46.49 29.50 -4.02
N GLY A 135 45.44 30.16 -3.53
CA GLY A 135 44.09 29.59 -3.48
C GLY A 135 43.66 29.36 -2.04
N ASP A 136 42.64 28.53 -1.87
CA ASP A 136 42.27 27.91 -0.60
C ASP A 136 42.79 26.46 -0.61
N GLU A 137 44.07 26.28 -0.28
CA GLU A 137 44.70 24.95 -0.22
C GLU A 137 44.17 24.10 0.93
N GLY A 138 43.61 24.73 1.98
CA GLY A 138 42.88 24.06 3.06
C GLY A 138 41.67 23.32 2.52
N GLU A 139 40.81 23.99 1.75
CA GLU A 139 39.60 23.40 1.14
C GLU A 139 40.01 22.33 0.12
N LEU A 140 41.05 22.58 -0.68
CA LEU A 140 41.56 21.60 -1.64
C LEU A 140 42.07 20.34 -0.93
N PHE A 141 42.84 20.50 0.15
CA PHE A 141 43.36 19.41 0.96
C PHE A 141 42.23 18.60 1.59
N GLN A 142 41.26 19.28 2.21
CA GLN A 142 40.08 18.67 2.80
C GLN A 142 39.34 17.79 1.79
N ASN A 143 39.10 18.29 0.57
CA ASN A 143 38.41 17.53 -0.47
C ASN A 143 39.20 16.30 -0.92
N ILE A 144 40.52 16.40 -0.98
CA ILE A 144 41.42 15.29 -1.33
C ILE A 144 41.42 14.21 -0.23
N VAL A 145 41.52 14.59 1.03
CA VAL A 145 41.50 13.64 2.18
C VAL A 145 40.16 12.92 2.26
N MET A 146 39.05 13.64 2.03
CA MET A 146 37.71 13.04 2.06
C MET A 146 37.33 12.27 0.77
N GLY A 147 38.19 12.29 -0.26
CA GLY A 147 37.96 11.57 -1.52
C GLY A 147 36.89 12.20 -2.43
N ASN A 148 36.63 13.50 -2.28
CA ASN A 148 35.65 14.22 -3.09
C ASN A 148 36.20 14.51 -4.50
N SER A 149 35.32 14.44 -5.50
CA SER A 149 35.65 14.78 -6.89
C SER A 149 35.26 16.22 -7.21
N LEU A 150 36.24 17.06 -7.57
CA LEU A 150 36.03 18.46 -7.94
C LEU A 150 35.81 18.63 -9.45
N SER A 151 34.89 19.52 -9.82
CA SER A 151 34.73 19.94 -11.22
C SER A 151 35.87 20.89 -11.62
N VAL A 152 36.14 21.05 -12.93
CA VAL A 152 37.19 21.97 -13.41
C VAL A 152 36.93 23.41 -12.96
N SER A 153 35.67 23.85 -12.96
CA SER A 153 35.29 25.18 -12.48
C SER A 153 35.49 25.32 -10.98
N GLU A 154 35.20 24.27 -10.21
CA GLU A 154 35.37 24.28 -8.76
C GLU A 154 36.84 24.29 -8.36
N LEU A 155 37.65 23.47 -9.02
CA LEU A 155 39.09 23.49 -8.85
C LEU A 155 39.68 24.87 -9.19
N THR A 156 39.23 25.47 -10.29
CA THR A 156 39.69 26.82 -10.67
C THR A 156 39.25 27.87 -9.64
N ARG A 157 38.04 27.74 -9.06
CA ARG A 157 37.54 28.62 -7.99
C ARG A 157 38.46 28.51 -6.78
N ILE A 158 38.65 27.31 -6.24
CA ILE A 158 39.47 27.04 -5.05
C ILE A 158 40.90 27.56 -5.25
N GLN A 159 41.53 27.26 -6.38
CA GLN A 159 42.88 27.72 -6.72
C GLN A 159 43.00 29.25 -6.95
N SER A 160 41.89 29.97 -6.98
CA SER A 160 41.84 31.43 -7.15
C SER A 160 41.22 32.15 -5.96
N GLU A 161 40.75 31.39 -4.97
CA GLU A 161 40.16 31.93 -3.76
C GLU A 161 41.25 32.50 -2.87
N ASN A 162 40.97 33.65 -2.28
CA ASN A 162 41.82 34.20 -1.25
C ASN A 162 40.94 34.25 -0.01
N ASP A 163 41.20 33.33 0.90
CA ASP A 163 40.49 33.06 2.14
C ASP A 163 41.15 33.74 3.36
N TRP A 164 42.19 34.55 3.12
CA TRP A 164 42.75 35.42 4.14
C TRP A 164 41.72 36.43 4.65
N GLY A 165 41.50 36.43 5.96
CA GLY A 165 40.61 37.34 6.64
C GLY A 165 41.14 37.77 8.01
N MET A 166 40.42 38.66 8.67
CA MET A 166 40.72 39.05 10.05
C MET A 166 39.63 38.51 10.98
N ILE A 167 40.01 37.95 12.12
CA ILE A 167 39.09 37.66 13.24
C ILE A 167 39.44 38.49 14.46
N ASN A 168 38.50 38.64 15.40
CA ASN A 168 38.73 39.37 16.64
C ASN A 168 38.96 38.40 17.81
N VAL A 169 40.22 38.30 18.27
CA VAL A 169 40.58 37.47 19.43
C VAL A 169 40.85 38.39 20.61
N ASN A 170 39.98 38.36 21.62
CA ASN A 170 40.11 39.16 22.84
C ASN A 170 40.29 40.68 22.59
N GLY A 171 39.66 41.23 21.55
CA GLY A 171 39.74 42.65 21.19
C GLY A 171 40.91 43.01 20.26
N ALA A 172 41.75 42.06 19.85
CA ALA A 172 42.80 42.25 18.87
C ALA A 172 42.43 41.59 17.52
N ASN A 173 42.76 42.25 16.41
CA ASN A 173 42.55 41.67 15.09
C ASN A 173 43.69 40.70 14.76
N VAL A 174 43.35 39.45 14.46
CA VAL A 174 44.28 38.39 14.09
C VAL A 174 44.06 38.03 12.63
N LEU A 175 45.12 38.01 11.84
CA LEU A 175 45.10 37.57 10.45
C LEU A 175 45.06 36.04 10.42
N VAL A 176 44.15 35.49 9.62
CA VAL A 176 43.85 34.06 9.51
C VAL A 176 43.44 33.70 8.09
N GLU A 177 43.56 32.43 7.74
CA GLU A 177 42.85 31.76 6.63
C GLU A 177 41.48 31.29 7.17
N GLN A 178 40.38 31.45 6.42
CA GLN A 178 39.00 31.25 6.92
C GLN A 178 38.20 30.26 6.08
N ASP A 179 37.53 29.26 6.71
CA ASP A 179 36.46 28.49 6.04
C ASP A 179 35.21 29.36 5.84
N ASN A 180 35.12 29.96 4.64
CA ASN A 180 33.95 30.66 4.11
C ASN A 180 33.48 30.05 2.77
N SER A 181 33.42 28.71 2.76
CA SER A 181 33.07 27.87 1.62
C SER A 181 31.56 27.58 1.50
N LEU A 182 31.18 26.91 0.40
CA LEU A 182 29.84 26.32 0.21
C LEU A 182 29.39 25.45 1.38
N SER A 183 30.35 24.81 2.04
CA SER A 183 30.09 23.81 3.02
C SER A 183 29.98 24.36 4.45
N SER A 184 30.36 25.62 4.66
CA SER A 184 30.10 26.42 5.86
C SER A 184 28.89 27.36 5.72
N ALA A 185 28.16 27.28 4.59
CA ALA A 185 27.04 28.16 4.29
C ALA A 185 25.99 28.30 5.41
N THR A 186 25.59 29.54 5.68
CA THR A 186 24.54 29.91 6.64
C THR A 186 23.23 29.22 6.27
N ASN A 187 22.71 28.37 7.17
CA ASN A 187 21.51 27.58 6.90
C ASN A 187 20.22 28.37 7.15
N LEU A 188 19.50 28.66 6.07
CA LEU A 188 18.21 29.35 6.09
C LEU A 188 17.02 28.40 6.24
N GLY A 189 17.22 27.08 6.24
CA GLY A 189 16.14 26.10 6.27
C GLY A 189 15.25 26.13 5.03
N ASN A 190 13.98 25.75 5.18
CA ASN A 190 13.03 25.74 4.07
C ASN A 190 12.49 27.14 3.76
N ILE A 191 12.64 27.60 2.50
CA ILE A 191 12.03 28.84 2.04
C ILE A 191 10.60 28.56 1.60
N ALA A 192 9.65 29.20 2.28
CA ALA A 192 8.25 29.31 1.88
C ALA A 192 7.87 30.79 2.05
N GLY A 193 7.54 31.48 0.96
CA GLY A 193 7.37 32.93 0.96
C GLY A 193 8.70 33.68 0.93
N ASN A 194 8.78 34.86 1.56
CA ASN A 194 9.93 35.77 1.52
C ASN A 194 10.81 35.68 2.78
N ARG A 195 12.13 35.67 2.59
CA ARG A 195 13.15 35.75 3.65
C ARG A 195 14.17 36.81 3.27
N SER A 196 14.50 37.71 4.19
CA SER A 196 15.43 38.81 3.94
C SER A 196 16.54 38.82 5.01
N LEU A 197 17.76 39.13 4.57
CA LEU A 197 19.00 39.07 5.34
C LEU A 197 19.86 40.28 4.99
N THR A 198 20.82 40.60 5.85
CA THR A 198 21.85 41.61 5.58
C THR A 198 23.22 41.01 5.82
N GLY A 199 24.22 41.39 5.03
CA GLY A 199 25.59 40.93 5.17
C GLY A 199 26.58 41.92 4.59
N PHE A 200 27.84 41.49 4.48
CA PHE A 200 28.95 42.29 3.97
C PHE A 200 29.84 41.39 3.11
N VAL A 201 30.26 41.88 1.95
CA VAL A 201 31.39 41.28 1.22
C VAL A 201 32.44 42.34 0.93
N GLY A 202 33.70 41.97 1.05
CA GLY A 202 34.83 42.88 1.01
C GLY A 202 36.18 42.17 1.02
N SER A 203 37.24 42.98 1.07
CA SER A 203 38.63 42.49 1.08
C SER A 203 38.99 41.61 2.30
N SER A 204 38.17 41.63 3.35
CA SER A 204 38.31 40.79 4.55
C SER A 204 37.32 39.63 4.60
N ASP A 205 36.40 39.54 3.65
CA ASP A 205 35.28 38.60 3.59
C ASP A 205 34.76 38.53 2.14
N THR A 206 35.36 37.69 1.32
CA THR A 206 35.18 37.76 -0.14
C THR A 206 33.89 37.09 -0.62
N ASN A 207 33.26 36.27 0.22
CA ASN A 207 32.11 35.44 -0.13
C ASN A 207 31.13 35.33 1.02
N ASP A 208 29.85 35.14 0.71
CA ASP A 208 28.84 34.77 1.68
C ASP A 208 27.96 33.69 1.07
N TYR A 209 27.95 32.51 1.69
CA TYR A 209 27.13 31.39 1.25
C TYR A 209 25.91 31.17 2.15
N TYR A 210 24.75 31.00 1.53
CA TYR A 210 23.48 30.76 2.20
C TYR A 210 22.83 29.48 1.70
N ARG A 211 22.74 28.46 2.55
CA ARG A 211 22.07 27.20 2.22
C ARG A 211 20.59 27.27 2.50
N PHE A 212 19.77 26.75 1.60
CA PHE A 212 18.34 26.67 1.80
C PHE A 212 17.71 25.45 1.12
N THR A 213 16.50 25.09 1.53
CA THR A 213 15.70 24.06 0.87
C THR A 213 14.40 24.62 0.31
N VAL A 214 13.88 23.99 -0.73
CA VAL A 214 12.50 24.17 -1.17
C VAL A 214 11.80 22.81 -1.18
N SER A 215 10.57 22.76 -0.67
CA SER A 215 9.87 21.49 -0.46
C SER A 215 9.08 20.99 -1.68
N ASN A 216 8.87 21.86 -2.68
CA ASN A 216 8.11 21.57 -3.89
C ASN A 216 8.72 22.33 -5.07
N ASN A 217 8.15 22.15 -6.27
CA ASN A 217 8.49 23.01 -7.39
C ASN A 217 7.95 24.42 -7.16
N VAL A 218 8.82 25.43 -7.06
CA VAL A 218 8.47 26.81 -6.71
C VAL A 218 9.02 27.80 -7.74
N GLY A 219 8.30 28.90 -7.96
CA GLY A 219 8.90 30.10 -8.55
C GLY A 219 9.86 30.69 -7.54
N PHE A 220 11.11 30.96 -7.92
CA PHE A 220 12.14 31.40 -7.00
C PHE A 220 12.79 32.71 -7.46
N SER A 221 12.95 33.64 -6.53
CA SER A 221 13.70 34.88 -6.76
C SER A 221 14.75 35.14 -5.69
N LEU A 222 15.91 35.62 -6.13
CA LEU A 222 16.94 36.21 -5.28
C LEU A 222 17.15 37.67 -5.68
N ASP A 223 17.19 38.56 -4.70
CA ASP A 223 17.41 39.98 -4.87
C ASP A 223 18.55 40.45 -3.97
N LEU A 224 19.62 40.99 -4.54
CA LEU A 224 20.75 41.58 -3.84
C LEU A 224 20.70 43.11 -4.00
N THR A 225 20.54 43.83 -2.90
CA THR A 225 20.27 45.28 -2.91
C THR A 225 21.03 46.02 -1.83
N GLY A 226 21.04 47.36 -1.89
CA GLY A 226 21.70 48.20 -0.87
C GLY A 226 23.22 48.23 -0.95
N LEU A 227 23.77 47.92 -2.14
CA LEU A 227 25.21 47.93 -2.39
C LEU A 227 25.78 49.34 -2.42
N SER A 228 27.02 49.50 -1.95
CA SER A 228 27.87 50.69 -2.07
C SER A 228 29.12 50.46 -2.94
N ALA A 229 29.47 49.20 -3.21
CA ALA A 229 30.51 48.77 -4.13
C ALA A 229 30.03 47.52 -4.91
N ASP A 230 30.89 46.93 -5.72
CA ASP A 230 30.53 45.90 -6.69
C ASP A 230 30.54 44.50 -6.06
N ALA A 231 29.36 43.87 -6.01
CA ALA A 231 29.16 42.51 -5.51
C ALA A 231 28.18 41.77 -6.41
N ASP A 232 28.49 40.51 -6.68
CA ASP A 232 27.74 39.66 -7.59
C ASP A 232 26.89 38.62 -6.83
N LEU A 233 25.92 38.02 -7.53
CA LEU A 233 25.00 37.04 -6.97
C LEU A 233 24.96 35.76 -7.80
N GLN A 234 25.08 34.61 -7.14
CA GLN A 234 24.94 33.28 -7.74
C GLN A 234 23.90 32.43 -7.01
N LEU A 235 23.22 31.58 -7.76
CA LEU A 235 22.38 30.49 -7.27
C LEU A 235 23.05 29.17 -7.67
N LEU A 236 23.29 28.30 -6.70
CA LEU A 236 24.05 27.07 -6.85
C LEU A 236 23.18 25.85 -6.49
N ASN A 237 23.49 24.71 -7.11
CA ASN A 237 22.88 23.41 -6.76
C ASN A 237 23.55 22.80 -5.51
N SER A 238 23.05 21.64 -5.07
CA SER A 238 23.56 20.95 -3.87
C SER A 238 25.04 20.51 -3.96
N SER A 239 25.62 20.49 -5.15
CA SER A 239 27.01 20.12 -5.42
C SER A 239 27.89 21.35 -5.73
N GLY A 240 27.39 22.56 -5.47
CA GLY A 240 28.13 23.82 -5.74
C GLY A 240 28.08 24.32 -7.17
N GLY A 241 27.48 23.56 -8.11
CA GLY A 241 27.40 23.97 -9.50
C GLY A 241 26.45 25.16 -9.70
N VAL A 242 26.88 26.18 -10.43
CA VAL A 242 26.08 27.37 -10.74
C VAL A 242 24.84 27.01 -11.58
N ILE A 243 23.67 27.30 -11.04
CA ILE A 243 22.37 27.24 -11.73
C ILE A 243 22.12 28.55 -12.49
N SER A 244 22.40 29.68 -11.85
CA SER A 244 22.19 31.03 -12.41
C SER A 244 23.10 32.04 -11.72
N SER A 245 23.45 33.13 -12.41
CA SER A 245 24.23 34.24 -11.87
C SER A 245 23.65 35.60 -12.31
N SER A 246 23.97 36.64 -11.56
CA SER A 246 23.76 38.05 -11.88
C SER A 246 25.04 38.79 -11.48
N THR A 247 25.59 39.60 -12.39
CA THR A 247 26.89 40.27 -12.21
C THR A 247 26.83 41.74 -12.63
N ALA A 248 25.87 42.48 -12.10
CA ALA A 248 25.59 43.86 -12.49
C ALA A 248 26.58 44.83 -11.83
N GLY A 249 27.54 45.33 -12.63
CA GLY A 249 28.66 46.11 -12.07
C GLY A 249 28.31 47.38 -11.27
N GLY A 250 29.26 47.78 -10.43
CA GLY A 250 29.15 48.92 -9.50
C GLY A 250 28.14 48.67 -8.38
N ALA A 251 27.51 49.73 -7.87
CA ALA A 251 26.51 49.63 -6.79
C ALA A 251 25.09 49.25 -7.30
N THR A 252 25.00 48.56 -8.45
CA THR A 252 23.72 48.20 -9.06
C THR A 252 23.16 46.96 -8.38
N SER A 253 21.85 46.86 -8.19
CA SER A 253 21.24 45.63 -7.64
C SER A 253 21.30 44.45 -8.60
N ASP A 254 21.52 43.26 -8.03
CA ASP A 254 21.54 41.98 -8.73
C ASP A 254 20.29 41.15 -8.45
N PHE A 255 19.83 40.42 -9.46
CA PHE A 255 18.55 39.74 -9.43
C PHE A 255 18.59 38.40 -10.19
N ILE A 256 18.13 37.33 -9.54
CA ILE A 256 17.90 36.02 -10.17
C ILE A 256 16.41 35.67 -10.10
N ARG A 257 15.85 35.17 -11.20
CA ARG A 257 14.47 34.65 -11.30
C ARG A 257 14.50 33.29 -11.98
N THR A 258 14.00 32.26 -11.31
CA THR A 258 14.03 30.89 -11.86
C THR A 258 12.90 30.03 -11.27
N THR A 259 12.87 28.75 -11.62
CA THR A 259 12.04 27.74 -10.98
C THR A 259 12.94 26.70 -10.34
N LEU A 260 12.67 26.36 -9.08
CA LEU A 260 13.42 25.34 -8.35
C LEU A 260 12.50 24.16 -8.03
N SER A 261 12.94 22.96 -8.37
CA SER A 261 12.31 21.72 -7.89
C SER A 261 12.67 21.46 -6.43
N ALA A 262 11.93 20.57 -5.76
CA ALA A 262 12.22 20.20 -4.38
C ALA A 262 13.68 19.76 -4.22
N GLY A 263 14.40 20.33 -3.24
CA GLY A 263 15.83 20.08 -3.09
C GLY A 263 16.54 21.10 -2.19
N THR A 264 17.86 20.92 -2.08
CA THR A 264 18.78 21.82 -1.36
C THR A 264 19.57 22.65 -2.37
N TYR A 265 19.71 23.95 -2.08
CA TYR A 265 20.34 24.94 -2.94
C TYR A 265 21.17 25.91 -2.09
N PHE A 266 22.01 26.69 -2.75
CA PHE A 266 22.79 27.74 -2.11
C PHE A 266 22.68 29.06 -2.87
N ALA A 267 22.59 30.18 -2.17
CA ALA A 267 22.85 31.49 -2.73
C ALA A 267 24.26 31.93 -2.32
N ARG A 268 25.06 32.42 -3.26
CA ARG A 268 26.39 33.00 -3.00
C ARG A 268 26.34 34.47 -3.35
N VAL A 269 26.70 35.32 -2.39
CA VAL A 269 27.05 36.73 -2.64
C VAL A 269 28.57 36.79 -2.63
N TYR A 270 29.21 37.43 -3.59
CA TYR A 270 30.67 37.50 -3.59
C TYR A 270 31.15 38.86 -4.08
N GLN A 271 32.27 39.29 -3.52
CA GLN A 271 32.89 40.56 -3.88
C GLN A 271 33.39 40.49 -5.33
N PHE A 272 32.98 41.46 -6.16
CA PHE A 272 33.63 41.71 -7.44
C PHE A 272 34.70 42.81 -7.31
N SER A 273 34.37 43.93 -6.65
CA SER A 273 35.33 45.02 -6.40
C SER A 273 34.85 45.98 -5.31
N GLY A 274 35.70 46.19 -4.30
CA GLY A 274 35.48 47.14 -3.22
C GLY A 274 34.54 46.60 -2.14
N ASP A 275 34.58 47.21 -0.96
CA ASP A 275 33.88 46.70 0.22
C ASP A 275 32.43 47.20 0.24
N THR A 276 31.46 46.30 0.46
CA THR A 276 30.04 46.65 0.46
C THR A 276 29.22 45.85 1.46
N ASN A 277 28.32 46.55 2.15
CA ASN A 277 27.19 45.89 2.80
C ASN A 277 26.13 45.56 1.76
N TYR A 278 25.25 44.61 2.07
CA TYR A 278 24.13 44.25 1.21
C TYR A 278 22.89 43.82 1.99
N ASN A 279 21.75 43.79 1.29
CA ASN A 279 20.51 43.16 1.70
C ASN A 279 20.17 42.07 0.67
N LEU A 280 20.05 40.83 1.13
CA LEU A 280 19.69 39.67 0.31
C LEU A 280 18.24 39.25 0.62
N SER A 281 17.39 39.18 -0.41
CA SER A 281 16.02 38.67 -0.29
C SER A 281 15.83 37.41 -1.13
N LEU A 282 15.36 36.34 -0.50
CA LEU A 282 15.03 35.06 -1.12
C LEU A 282 13.52 34.87 -1.06
N ARG A 283 12.88 34.58 -2.18
CA ARG A 283 11.44 34.33 -2.23
C ARG A 283 11.12 33.06 -3.00
N ALA A 284 10.35 32.19 -2.36
CA ALA A 284 9.78 31.00 -2.98
C ALA A 284 8.25 31.15 -3.05
N ASP A 285 7.74 31.36 -4.25
CA ASP A 285 6.31 31.30 -4.59
C ASP A 285 5.93 29.84 -4.82
N ALA A 286 5.17 29.28 -3.87
CA ALA A 286 4.73 27.89 -3.90
C ALA A 286 3.39 27.70 -4.63
N ALA A 287 2.64 28.76 -4.87
CA ALA A 287 1.34 28.75 -5.51
C ALA A 287 1.40 29.66 -6.73
N GLY A 288 1.95 29.17 -7.84
CA GLY A 288 2.31 30.05 -8.95
C GLY A 288 1.14 30.79 -9.61
N ASN A 289 1.50 31.81 -10.39
CA ASN A 289 0.60 32.77 -11.06
C ASN A 289 -0.29 32.23 -12.20
N SER A 290 -0.38 30.91 -12.37
CA SER A 290 -1.19 30.29 -13.43
C SER A 290 -1.70 28.91 -13.01
N THR A 291 -2.76 28.41 -13.64
CA THR A 291 -3.28 27.05 -13.38
C THR A 291 -2.25 25.94 -13.68
N SER A 292 -1.32 26.17 -14.61
CA SER A 292 -0.20 25.25 -14.90
C SER A 292 0.88 25.25 -13.82
N ALA A 293 1.04 26.36 -13.10
CA ALA A 293 1.98 26.51 -11.99
C ALA A 293 1.31 26.32 -10.62
N ALA A 294 0.05 25.88 -10.59
CA ALA A 294 -0.74 25.78 -9.38
C ALA A 294 -0.12 24.79 -8.38
N ARG A 295 -0.16 25.15 -7.10
CA ARG A 295 0.19 24.27 -5.99
C ARG A 295 -0.75 23.08 -5.96
N ASN A 296 -0.26 21.89 -6.29
CA ASN A 296 -1.06 20.67 -6.22
C ASN A 296 -1.18 20.18 -4.78
N ILE A 297 -2.38 20.24 -4.20
CA ILE A 297 -2.66 19.82 -2.83
C ILE A 297 -3.31 18.42 -2.74
N GLY A 298 -3.34 17.71 -3.87
CA GLY A 298 -3.81 16.33 -3.97
C GLY A 298 -5.33 16.20 -3.86
N THR A 299 -5.78 15.07 -3.31
CA THR A 299 -7.21 14.82 -3.08
C THR A 299 -7.64 15.52 -1.80
N LEU A 300 -8.61 16.42 -1.91
CA LEU A 300 -9.12 17.19 -0.78
C LEU A 300 -10.16 16.38 0.00
N GLY A 301 -9.98 16.31 1.31
CA GLY A 301 -10.88 15.66 2.26
C GLY A 301 -10.91 16.47 3.56
N SER A 302 -10.06 16.08 4.52
CA SER A 302 -9.83 16.87 5.74
C SER A 302 -9.31 18.28 5.43
N THR A 303 -9.52 19.19 6.39
CA THR A 303 -9.04 20.58 6.30
C THR A 303 -7.51 20.64 6.10
N GLN A 304 -7.09 21.40 5.09
CA GLN A 304 -5.70 21.76 4.83
C GLN A 304 -5.55 23.29 4.92
N ASN A 305 -4.43 23.75 5.48
CA ASN A 305 -4.15 25.16 5.68
C ASN A 305 -2.87 25.57 4.96
N PHE A 306 -2.90 26.75 4.34
CA PHE A 306 -1.81 27.33 3.59
C PHE A 306 -1.63 28.80 3.97
N THR A 307 -0.40 29.27 3.92
CA THR A 307 -0.07 30.68 4.11
C THR A 307 0.74 31.12 2.91
N ASP A 308 0.39 32.26 2.33
CA ASP A 308 1.13 32.83 1.21
C ASP A 308 0.87 34.35 1.09
N TYR A 309 1.32 34.95 -0.01
CA TYR A 309 1.21 36.37 -0.28
C TYR A 309 0.74 36.65 -1.71
N VAL A 310 -0.21 37.58 -1.85
CA VAL A 310 -0.55 38.18 -3.14
C VAL A 310 -0.30 39.69 -3.13
N GLY A 311 0.15 40.22 -4.27
CA GLY A 311 0.54 41.62 -4.42
C GLY A 311 0.91 42.03 -5.85
N ALA A 312 1.50 43.21 -5.99
CA ALA A 312 1.85 43.78 -7.29
C ALA A 312 2.89 42.95 -8.08
N THR A 313 3.74 42.22 -7.37
CA THR A 313 4.77 41.32 -7.94
C THR A 313 4.35 39.85 -7.95
N ASP A 314 3.24 39.52 -7.27
CA ASP A 314 2.65 38.19 -7.22
C ASP A 314 1.14 38.27 -7.30
N THR A 315 0.67 38.34 -8.52
CA THR A 315 -0.71 38.76 -8.77
C THR A 315 -1.72 37.65 -8.54
N ASN A 316 -1.31 36.39 -8.41
CA ASN A 316 -2.21 35.27 -8.28
C ASN A 316 -1.54 34.08 -7.63
N ASP A 317 -2.28 33.44 -6.74
CA ASP A 317 -1.90 32.16 -6.19
C ASP A 317 -2.91 31.10 -6.58
N TYR A 318 -2.47 30.12 -7.37
CA TYR A 318 -3.33 29.00 -7.76
C TYR A 318 -3.06 27.75 -6.94
N TYR A 319 -4.12 27.14 -6.41
CA TYR A 319 -4.12 25.84 -5.74
C TYR A 319 -4.95 24.86 -6.56
N ARG A 320 -4.49 23.64 -6.74
CA ARG A 320 -5.18 22.57 -7.49
C ARG A 320 -5.51 21.41 -6.57
N PHE A 321 -6.75 20.93 -6.61
CA PHE A 321 -7.19 19.76 -5.87
C PHE A 321 -8.10 18.85 -6.69
N SER A 322 -8.23 17.60 -6.25
CA SER A 322 -9.19 16.63 -6.80
C SER A 322 -10.19 16.16 -5.75
N LEU A 323 -11.39 15.81 -6.20
CA LEU A 323 -12.45 15.17 -5.42
C LEU A 323 -12.81 13.84 -6.07
N ASN A 324 -12.88 12.78 -5.27
CA ASN A 324 -13.26 11.44 -5.74
C ASN A 324 -14.78 11.22 -5.77
N ASN A 325 -15.51 11.98 -4.96
CA ASN A 325 -16.96 11.90 -4.84
C ASN A 325 -17.55 13.31 -4.92
N THR A 326 -18.87 13.39 -5.03
CA THR A 326 -19.58 14.65 -4.77
C THR A 326 -19.35 15.04 -3.31
N SER A 327 -18.90 16.27 -3.09
CA SER A 327 -18.47 16.75 -1.78
C SER A 327 -18.98 18.15 -1.48
N ASN A 328 -19.22 18.43 -0.20
CA ASN A 328 -19.41 19.78 0.30
C ASN A 328 -18.03 20.42 0.49
N PHE A 329 -17.69 21.35 -0.40
CA PHE A 329 -16.45 22.10 -0.38
C PHE A 329 -16.60 23.36 0.47
N SER A 330 -15.60 23.61 1.31
CA SER A 330 -15.48 24.83 2.11
C SER A 330 -14.10 25.46 1.91
N LEU A 331 -14.09 26.78 1.77
CA LEU A 331 -12.91 27.62 1.69
C LEU A 331 -13.07 28.80 2.64
N SER A 332 -11.99 29.14 3.34
CA SER A 332 -11.85 30.41 4.06
C SER A 332 -10.49 31.06 3.76
N LEU A 333 -10.50 32.35 3.45
CA LEU A 333 -9.29 33.19 3.36
C LEU A 333 -9.30 34.18 4.52
N SER A 334 -8.23 34.25 5.30
CA SER A 334 -8.13 35.11 6.49
C SER A 334 -6.71 35.64 6.67
N GLY A 335 -6.44 36.38 7.76
CA GLY A 335 -5.09 36.86 8.07
C GLY A 335 -4.58 37.99 7.16
N MET A 336 -5.48 38.59 6.37
CA MET A 336 -5.15 39.66 5.45
C MET A 336 -5.00 41.01 6.14
N THR A 337 -4.10 41.85 5.64
CA THR A 337 -3.89 43.25 6.05
C THR A 337 -4.31 44.25 4.97
N ALA A 338 -4.53 43.77 3.74
CA ALA A 338 -5.11 44.52 2.63
C ALA A 338 -6.09 43.62 1.86
N ASP A 339 -6.72 44.16 0.83
CA ASP A 339 -7.84 43.54 0.12
C ASP A 339 -7.38 42.42 -0.83
N GLY A 340 -7.84 41.19 -0.54
CA GLY A 340 -7.50 39.98 -1.27
C GLY A 340 -8.75 39.13 -1.51
N ASP A 341 -8.95 38.76 -2.76
CA ASP A 341 -10.15 38.08 -3.25
C ASP A 341 -9.87 36.59 -3.53
N VAL A 342 -10.95 35.79 -3.59
CA VAL A 342 -10.86 34.37 -3.98
C VAL A 342 -11.84 33.97 -5.07
N GLN A 343 -11.38 33.07 -5.93
CA GLN A 343 -12.17 32.39 -6.95
C GLN A 343 -12.03 30.87 -6.81
N LEU A 344 -13.13 30.15 -6.94
CA LEU A 344 -13.16 28.71 -7.19
C LEU A 344 -13.41 28.48 -8.67
N LEU A 345 -12.57 27.66 -9.31
CA LEU A 345 -12.59 27.43 -10.75
C LEU A 345 -12.72 25.93 -11.07
N ASN A 346 -13.33 25.63 -12.22
CA ASN A 346 -13.39 24.29 -12.78
C ASN A 346 -12.05 23.89 -13.45
N SER A 347 -11.96 22.64 -13.92
CA SER A 347 -10.76 22.10 -14.57
C SER A 347 -10.32 22.84 -15.85
N SER A 348 -11.22 23.58 -16.49
CA SER A 348 -10.94 24.38 -17.69
C SER A 348 -10.54 25.82 -17.36
N GLY A 349 -10.45 26.19 -16.08
CA GLY A 349 -10.15 27.55 -15.62
C GLY A 349 -11.36 28.50 -15.63
N GLY A 350 -12.57 27.99 -15.84
CA GLY A 350 -13.79 28.79 -15.72
C GLY A 350 -14.19 28.99 -14.26
N VAL A 351 -14.54 30.22 -13.86
CA VAL A 351 -14.97 30.54 -12.50
C VAL A 351 -16.33 29.89 -12.21
N ILE A 352 -16.40 29.11 -11.13
CA ILE A 352 -17.62 28.52 -10.58
C ILE A 352 -18.30 29.52 -9.64
N THR A 353 -17.52 30.08 -8.71
CA THR A 353 -17.98 31.08 -7.75
C THR A 353 -16.78 31.87 -7.19
N SER A 354 -17.05 33.01 -6.56
CA SER A 354 -16.05 33.93 -6.01
C SER A 354 -16.53 34.55 -4.71
N SER A 355 -15.59 35.04 -3.90
CA SER A 355 -15.85 35.90 -2.74
C SER A 355 -14.88 37.08 -2.82
N THR A 356 -15.42 38.30 -2.69
CA THR A 356 -14.72 39.58 -2.92
C THR A 356 -15.15 40.66 -1.90
N ALA A 357 -15.18 40.28 -0.62
CA ALA A 357 -15.49 41.15 0.49
C ALA A 357 -14.33 42.14 0.74
N GLY A 358 -14.55 43.41 0.40
CA GLY A 358 -13.47 44.39 0.42
C GLY A 358 -12.81 44.66 1.78
N GLY A 359 -11.63 45.28 1.70
CA GLY A 359 -10.75 45.55 2.85
C GLY A 359 -10.09 44.27 3.37
N SER A 360 -9.80 44.20 4.67
CA SER A 360 -9.17 43.01 5.28
C SER A 360 -10.19 41.98 5.78
N THR A 361 -11.38 41.95 5.20
CA THR A 361 -12.46 41.05 5.63
C THR A 361 -12.15 39.63 5.15
N SER A 362 -12.39 38.62 5.98
CA SER A 362 -12.18 37.23 5.55
C SER A 362 -13.12 36.84 4.42
N GLU A 363 -12.60 36.08 3.44
CA GLU A 363 -13.39 35.50 2.37
C GLU A 363 -13.88 34.10 2.72
N SER A 364 -15.03 33.71 2.17
CA SER A 364 -15.53 32.35 2.32
C SER A 364 -16.33 31.86 1.12
N ILE A 365 -16.14 30.58 0.77
CA ILE A 365 -16.95 29.89 -0.24
C ILE A 365 -17.40 28.56 0.36
N ASN A 366 -18.71 28.29 0.32
CA ASN A 366 -19.29 27.00 0.67
C ASN A 366 -20.19 26.54 -0.48
N THR A 367 -19.89 25.40 -1.09
CA THR A 367 -20.66 24.89 -2.24
C THR A 367 -20.52 23.38 -2.38
N THR A 368 -21.41 22.74 -3.15
CA THR A 368 -21.30 21.32 -3.49
C THR A 368 -20.62 21.17 -4.84
N LEU A 369 -19.59 20.34 -4.89
CA LEU A 369 -18.83 20.03 -6.10
C LEU A 369 -18.98 18.55 -6.43
N SER A 370 -19.15 18.23 -7.70
CA SER A 370 -19.06 16.84 -8.18
C SER A 370 -17.62 16.32 -8.10
N ALA A 371 -17.44 15.01 -8.26
CA ALA A 371 -16.10 14.44 -8.44
C ALA A 371 -15.39 15.09 -9.65
N GLY A 372 -14.12 15.44 -9.50
CA GLY A 372 -13.39 16.17 -10.53
C GLY A 372 -12.13 16.87 -10.03
N THR A 373 -11.49 17.62 -10.92
CA THR A 373 -10.35 18.49 -10.60
C THR A 373 -10.80 19.94 -10.60
N TYR A 374 -10.36 20.70 -9.59
CA TYR A 374 -10.73 22.09 -9.36
C TYR A 374 -9.50 22.92 -9.00
N PHE A 375 -9.66 24.24 -9.14
CA PHE A 375 -8.65 25.21 -8.74
C PHE A 375 -9.22 26.25 -7.79
N VAL A 376 -8.42 26.73 -6.85
CA VAL A 376 -8.66 27.97 -6.12
C VAL A 376 -7.65 28.99 -6.60
N ARG A 377 -8.10 30.22 -6.85
CA ARG A 377 -7.23 31.36 -7.15
C ARG A 377 -7.41 32.38 -6.04
N VAL A 378 -6.33 32.76 -5.38
CA VAL A 378 -6.24 33.94 -4.51
C VAL A 378 -5.60 35.06 -5.33
N TYR A 379 -6.11 36.29 -5.26
CA TYR A 379 -5.56 37.42 -6.02
C TYR A 379 -5.81 38.74 -5.27
N PRO A 380 -4.94 39.76 -5.44
CA PRO A 380 -5.12 41.03 -4.74
C PRO A 380 -6.20 41.88 -5.44
N PHE A 381 -6.97 42.63 -4.67
CA PHE A 381 -7.83 43.67 -5.24
C PHE A 381 -6.98 44.87 -5.66
N SER A 382 -6.97 45.19 -6.97
CA SER A 382 -6.19 46.28 -7.54
C SER A 382 -4.68 46.14 -7.26
N THR A 383 -4.05 47.11 -6.57
CA THR A 383 -2.63 47.10 -6.20
C THR A 383 -2.42 46.72 -4.73
N ALA A 384 -3.41 46.09 -4.09
CA ALA A 384 -3.28 45.62 -2.72
C ALA A 384 -2.13 44.61 -2.60
N ASN A 385 -1.51 44.58 -1.42
CA ASN A 385 -0.43 43.67 -1.08
C ASN A 385 -0.76 43.09 0.28
N THR A 386 -0.97 41.78 0.37
CA THR A 386 -1.36 41.13 1.61
C THR A 386 -0.85 39.71 1.71
N ASN A 387 -0.42 39.35 2.91
CA ASN A 387 -0.31 37.94 3.29
C ASN A 387 -1.73 37.39 3.51
N TYR A 388 -1.89 36.07 3.46
CA TYR A 388 -3.14 35.41 3.80
C TYR A 388 -2.92 34.03 4.42
N ASN A 389 -3.98 33.54 5.07
CA ASN A 389 -4.15 32.18 5.53
C ASN A 389 -5.35 31.57 4.78
N LEU A 390 -5.10 30.58 3.92
CA LEU A 390 -6.12 29.86 3.16
C LEU A 390 -6.40 28.51 3.83
N SER A 391 -7.66 28.25 4.14
CA SER A 391 -8.16 26.98 4.66
C SER A 391 -9.11 26.33 3.66
N LEU A 392 -8.86 25.08 3.28
CA LEU A 392 -9.65 24.32 2.31
C LEU A 392 -10.09 22.98 2.91
N SER A 393 -11.34 22.60 2.75
CA SER A 393 -11.84 21.27 3.14
C SER A 393 -12.94 20.77 2.21
N ALA A 394 -13.15 19.45 2.19
CA ALA A 394 -14.24 18.82 1.46
C ALA A 394 -14.74 17.59 2.22
N SER A 395 -16.00 17.59 2.66
CA SER A 395 -16.64 16.39 3.20
C SER A 395 -17.45 15.69 2.11
N ILE A 396 -17.49 14.36 2.12
CA ILE A 396 -18.36 13.60 1.21
C ILE A 396 -19.81 14.04 1.46
N ASN A 397 -20.58 14.22 0.39
CA ASN A 397 -22.01 14.51 0.48
C ASN A 397 -22.78 13.38 -0.20
N ASP A 398 -23.08 12.32 0.53
CA ASP A 398 -23.79 11.14 0.04
C ASP A 398 -25.17 10.97 0.68
N ASN A 399 -25.74 12.06 1.21
CA ASN A 399 -27.07 12.09 1.85
C ASN A 399 -28.26 11.93 0.89
N THR A 400 -28.02 11.82 -0.41
CA THR A 400 -29.08 11.69 -1.42
C THR A 400 -28.70 10.66 -2.49
N LEU A 401 -29.72 10.07 -3.14
CA LEU A 401 -29.50 9.16 -4.27
C LEU A 401 -28.65 9.76 -5.39
N SER A 402 -28.81 11.06 -5.67
CA SER A 402 -28.06 11.75 -6.74
C SER A 402 -26.59 11.99 -6.39
N THR A 403 -26.27 12.03 -5.09
CA THR A 403 -24.92 12.28 -4.60
C THR A 403 -24.27 11.05 -3.98
N ALA A 404 -24.93 9.90 -4.09
CA ALA A 404 -24.48 8.62 -3.58
C ALA A 404 -23.02 8.30 -3.96
N ARG A 405 -22.25 7.84 -2.97
CA ARG A 405 -20.89 7.36 -3.12
C ARG A 405 -20.84 6.22 -4.12
N ASN A 406 -20.21 6.47 -5.27
CA ASN A 406 -20.14 5.48 -6.35
C ASN A 406 -19.00 4.49 -6.10
N ILE A 407 -19.33 3.22 -5.88
CA ILE A 407 -18.37 2.14 -5.59
C ILE A 407 -18.09 1.25 -6.82
N GLY A 408 -18.57 1.65 -7.99
CA GLY A 408 -18.30 1.01 -9.27
C GLY A 408 -19.07 -0.31 -9.46
N THR A 409 -18.44 -1.27 -10.15
CA THR A 409 -19.00 -2.60 -10.36
C THR A 409 -18.61 -3.52 -9.21
N LEU A 410 -19.59 -4.08 -8.53
CA LEU A 410 -19.38 -4.95 -7.38
C LEU A 410 -19.09 -6.37 -7.87
N SER A 411 -17.80 -6.69 -8.01
CA SER A 411 -17.30 -7.99 -8.48
C SER A 411 -16.59 -8.81 -7.40
N SER A 412 -16.29 -8.18 -6.26
CA SER A 412 -15.72 -8.77 -5.05
C SER A 412 -16.26 -8.02 -3.83
N THR A 413 -16.00 -8.53 -2.62
CA THR A 413 -16.37 -7.84 -1.39
C THR A 413 -15.59 -6.53 -1.23
N GLN A 414 -16.28 -5.46 -0.86
CA GLN A 414 -15.74 -4.13 -0.56
C GLN A 414 -16.17 -3.69 0.85
N PHE A 415 -15.33 -2.89 1.51
CA PHE A 415 -15.53 -2.44 2.89
C PHE A 415 -15.52 -0.92 2.97
N PHE A 416 -16.41 -0.37 3.79
CA PHE A 416 -16.55 1.05 4.05
C PHE A 416 -16.76 1.28 5.54
N SER A 417 -16.31 2.41 6.04
CA SER A 417 -16.62 2.86 7.40
C SER A 417 -17.05 4.32 7.30
N ASP A 418 -18.13 4.66 8.00
CA ASP A 418 -18.66 6.02 8.02
C ASP A 418 -19.52 6.27 9.26
N PHE A 419 -20.22 7.40 9.29
CA PHE A 419 -21.09 7.82 10.38
C PHE A 419 -22.47 8.21 9.88
N VAL A 420 -23.52 7.71 10.56
CA VAL A 420 -24.88 8.23 10.42
C VAL A 420 -25.39 8.82 11.74
N GLY A 421 -26.11 9.94 11.65
CA GLY A 421 -26.63 10.66 12.79
C GLY A 421 -27.51 11.86 12.46
N THR A 422 -27.71 12.75 13.43
CA THR A 422 -28.59 13.92 13.24
C THR A 422 -27.98 14.98 12.31
N SER A 423 -26.65 15.02 12.20
CA SER A 423 -25.92 15.87 11.25
C SER A 423 -25.68 15.20 9.90
N ASP A 424 -25.77 13.87 9.85
CA ASP A 424 -25.49 13.05 8.68
C ASP A 424 -26.54 11.95 8.53
N THR A 425 -27.68 12.30 7.95
CA THR A 425 -28.90 11.51 8.11
C THR A 425 -28.94 10.26 7.25
N ASN A 426 -28.12 10.18 6.20
CA ASN A 426 -28.10 9.08 5.27
C ASN A 426 -26.75 8.97 4.59
N ASP A 427 -26.30 7.74 4.37
CA ASP A 427 -25.18 7.48 3.48
C ASP A 427 -25.67 6.57 2.36
N TYR A 428 -25.68 7.09 1.14
CA TYR A 428 -26.04 6.32 -0.04
C TYR A 428 -24.78 5.82 -0.75
N TYR A 429 -24.71 4.52 -0.98
CA TYR A 429 -23.70 3.87 -1.80
C TYR A 429 -24.34 3.39 -3.09
N ARG A 430 -23.74 3.69 -4.24
CA ARG A 430 -24.21 3.27 -5.56
C ARG A 430 -23.26 2.23 -6.16
N PHE A 431 -23.80 1.10 -6.60
CA PHE A 431 -23.03 0.06 -7.27
C PHE A 431 -23.74 -0.48 -8.53
N SER A 432 -22.98 -1.19 -9.35
CA SER A 432 -23.49 -1.89 -10.53
C SER A 432 -23.12 -3.36 -10.50
N LEU A 433 -23.96 -4.18 -11.13
CA LEU A 433 -23.71 -5.60 -11.40
C LEU A 433 -23.74 -5.81 -12.92
N ASP A 434 -22.75 -6.54 -13.43
CA ASP A 434 -22.58 -6.89 -14.84
C ASP A 434 -23.39 -8.12 -15.26
N SER A 435 -23.68 -9.01 -14.31
CA SER A 435 -24.51 -10.20 -14.45
C SER A 435 -25.40 -10.37 -13.22
N THR A 436 -26.28 -11.37 -13.25
CA THR A 436 -26.98 -11.79 -12.03
C THR A 436 -25.97 -12.31 -11.00
N ARG A 437 -26.09 -11.85 -9.75
CA ARG A 437 -25.18 -12.17 -8.65
C ARG A 437 -25.93 -12.33 -7.33
N ASN A 438 -25.40 -13.17 -6.46
CA ASN A 438 -25.81 -13.28 -5.06
C ASN A 438 -25.17 -12.13 -4.29
N PHE A 439 -25.98 -11.15 -3.89
CA PHE A 439 -25.58 -9.97 -3.15
C PHE A 439 -25.66 -10.22 -1.65
N SER A 440 -24.63 -9.79 -0.93
CA SER A 440 -24.55 -9.82 0.52
C SER A 440 -24.14 -8.45 1.06
N LEU A 441 -24.84 -7.98 2.08
CA LEU A 441 -24.52 -6.77 2.83
C LEU A 441 -24.45 -7.11 4.31
N SER A 442 -23.46 -6.55 5.01
CA SER A 442 -23.40 -6.52 6.47
C SER A 442 -23.07 -5.11 6.95
N LEU A 443 -23.83 -4.61 7.93
CA LEU A 443 -23.53 -3.40 8.68
C LEU A 443 -23.18 -3.81 10.12
N SER A 444 -22.08 -3.29 10.65
CA SER A 444 -21.54 -3.70 11.95
C SER A 444 -20.76 -2.55 12.61
N GLY A 445 -20.22 -2.77 13.81
CA GLY A 445 -19.36 -1.78 14.49
C GLY A 445 -20.11 -0.56 15.04
N MET A 446 -21.43 -0.66 15.17
CA MET A 446 -22.28 0.42 15.65
C MET A 446 -22.30 0.51 17.18
N SER A 447 -22.43 1.73 17.70
CA SER A 447 -22.65 2.05 19.12
C SER A 447 -24.09 2.47 19.42
N ALA A 448 -24.90 2.74 18.39
CA ALA A 448 -26.32 3.05 18.48
C ALA A 448 -27.06 2.46 17.26
N ASP A 449 -28.36 2.70 17.18
CA ASP A 449 -29.27 2.05 16.22
C ASP A 449 -29.18 2.65 14.81
N GLY A 450 -28.70 1.84 13.86
CA GLY A 450 -28.53 2.17 12.46
C GLY A 450 -29.13 1.08 11.57
N ASP A 451 -29.86 1.50 10.55
CA ASP A 451 -30.61 0.62 9.65
C ASP A 451 -30.02 0.63 8.24
N VAL A 452 -30.35 -0.41 7.46
CA VAL A 452 -29.95 -0.51 6.05
C VAL A 452 -31.12 -0.83 5.13
N GLN A 453 -31.08 -0.20 3.95
CA GLN A 453 -31.97 -0.46 2.82
C GLN A 453 -31.17 -0.77 1.57
N LEU A 454 -31.58 -1.79 0.83
CA LEU A 454 -31.16 -2.04 -0.54
C LEU A 454 -32.25 -1.50 -1.48
N LEU A 455 -31.86 -0.68 -2.45
CA LEU A 455 -32.76 0.03 -3.35
C LEU A 455 -32.45 -0.26 -4.82
N ASN A 456 -33.47 -0.18 -5.67
CA ASN A 456 -33.34 -0.24 -7.11
C ASN A 456 -32.84 1.09 -7.71
N SER A 457 -32.62 1.13 -9.02
CA SER A 457 -32.09 2.32 -9.72
C SER A 457 -32.95 3.58 -9.62
N SER A 458 -34.26 3.42 -9.33
CA SER A 458 -35.21 4.52 -9.18
C SER A 458 -35.38 4.96 -7.72
N GLY A 459 -34.63 4.38 -6.77
CA GLY A 459 -34.76 4.66 -5.34
C GLY A 459 -35.88 3.90 -4.62
N GLY A 460 -36.53 2.93 -5.27
CA GLY A 460 -37.50 2.07 -4.61
C GLY A 460 -36.80 1.00 -3.76
N VAL A 461 -37.26 0.80 -2.52
CA VAL A 461 -36.71 -0.23 -1.62
C VAL A 461 -37.01 -1.62 -2.19
N ILE A 462 -35.96 -2.43 -2.33
CA ILE A 462 -36.03 -3.86 -2.67
C ILE A 462 -36.21 -4.68 -1.40
N THR A 463 -35.35 -4.42 -0.41
CA THR A 463 -35.38 -5.08 0.90
C THR A 463 -34.63 -4.21 1.92
N SER A 464 -34.82 -4.48 3.21
CA SER A 464 -34.26 -3.72 4.32
C SER A 464 -33.93 -4.63 5.50
N SER A 465 -33.04 -4.17 6.37
CA SER A 465 -32.76 -4.78 7.66
C SER A 465 -32.69 -3.67 8.70
N ALA A 466 -33.46 -3.82 9.78
CA ALA A 466 -33.69 -2.78 10.80
C ALA A 466 -33.82 -3.43 12.18
N LEU A 467 -32.73 -4.04 12.64
CA LEU A 467 -32.68 -4.71 13.95
C LEU A 467 -32.34 -3.67 15.00
N GLY A 468 -33.16 -3.58 16.06
CA GLY A 468 -32.97 -2.52 17.04
C GLY A 468 -31.66 -2.59 17.85
N GLY A 469 -31.27 -1.45 18.40
CA GLY A 469 -30.07 -1.29 19.21
C GLY A 469 -28.78 -1.32 18.38
N SER A 470 -27.66 -1.75 18.96
CA SER A 470 -26.38 -1.86 18.24
C SER A 470 -26.18 -3.24 17.58
N SER A 471 -27.28 -3.88 17.16
CA SER A 471 -27.21 -5.17 16.48
C SER A 471 -26.50 -5.00 15.14
N SER A 472 -26.09 -6.09 14.49
CA SER A 472 -25.56 -6.01 13.12
C SER A 472 -26.65 -6.33 12.11
N GLU A 473 -26.75 -5.54 11.07
CA GLU A 473 -27.74 -5.67 10.02
C GLU A 473 -27.14 -6.54 8.91
N SER A 474 -28.01 -7.32 8.27
CA SER A 474 -27.62 -8.11 7.10
C SER A 474 -28.72 -8.18 6.07
N ILE A 475 -28.32 -8.18 4.80
CA ILE A 475 -29.19 -8.43 3.65
C ILE A 475 -28.48 -9.45 2.76
N ILE A 476 -29.15 -10.54 2.42
CA ILE A 476 -28.70 -11.51 1.42
C ILE A 476 -29.83 -11.68 0.41
N THR A 477 -29.54 -11.44 -0.88
CA THR A 477 -30.55 -11.56 -1.95
C THR A 477 -29.87 -11.74 -3.32
N THR A 478 -30.62 -12.19 -4.32
CA THR A 478 -30.16 -12.28 -5.70
C THR A 478 -30.55 -11.02 -6.46
N LEU A 479 -29.58 -10.40 -7.14
CA LEU A 479 -29.79 -9.21 -7.96
C LEU A 479 -29.40 -9.50 -9.39
N ASN A 480 -30.24 -9.11 -10.35
CA ASN A 480 -29.91 -9.15 -11.77
C ASN A 480 -28.84 -8.11 -12.12
N ALA A 481 -28.31 -8.17 -13.35
CA ALA A 481 -27.47 -7.10 -13.87
C ALA A 481 -28.22 -5.76 -13.82
N GLY A 482 -27.57 -4.71 -13.33
CA GLY A 482 -28.22 -3.43 -13.11
C GLY A 482 -27.47 -2.48 -12.19
N THR A 483 -28.06 -1.31 -11.92
CA THR A 483 -27.57 -0.34 -10.93
C THR A 483 -28.46 -0.39 -9.69
N TYR A 484 -27.82 -0.40 -8.53
CA TYR A 484 -28.45 -0.50 -7.22
C TYR A 484 -27.85 0.50 -6.25
N PHE A 485 -28.57 0.73 -5.15
CA PHE A 485 -28.11 1.58 -4.06
C PHE A 485 -28.26 0.87 -2.72
N VAL A 486 -27.33 1.13 -1.82
CA VAL A 486 -27.47 0.87 -0.39
C VAL A 486 -27.66 2.20 0.30
N ARG A 487 -28.61 2.28 1.22
CA ARG A 487 -28.78 3.42 2.12
C ARG A 487 -28.55 2.94 3.54
N VAL A 488 -27.60 3.56 4.23
CA VAL A 488 -27.42 3.47 5.67
C VAL A 488 -28.08 4.70 6.30
N TYR A 489 -28.85 4.54 7.37
CA TYR A 489 -29.53 5.66 8.02
C TYR A 489 -29.76 5.38 9.51
N PRO A 490 -29.80 6.41 10.40
CA PRO A 490 -29.97 6.19 11.83
C PRO A 490 -31.44 5.93 12.17
N PHE A 491 -31.71 5.10 13.18
CA PHE A 491 -33.04 5.00 13.76
C PHE A 491 -33.31 6.18 14.69
N GLY A 492 -34.32 6.99 14.37
CA GLY A 492 -34.70 8.16 15.15
C GLY A 492 -33.61 9.23 15.19
N SER A 493 -33.07 9.53 16.38
CA SER A 493 -31.99 10.50 16.59
C SER A 493 -30.68 9.82 17.04
N ALA A 494 -30.52 8.52 16.74
CA ALA A 494 -29.29 7.80 16.99
C ALA A 494 -28.11 8.46 16.25
N ASN A 495 -26.91 8.31 16.80
CA ASN A 495 -25.66 8.76 16.22
C ASN A 495 -24.66 7.62 16.37
N THR A 496 -24.17 7.08 15.26
CA THR A 496 -23.28 5.92 15.31
C THR A 496 -22.31 5.90 14.14
N ASN A 497 -21.07 5.49 14.42
CA ASN A 497 -20.18 5.01 13.38
C ASN A 497 -20.64 3.62 12.92
N TYR A 498 -20.24 3.19 11.73
CA TYR A 498 -20.47 1.83 11.26
C TYR A 498 -19.33 1.34 10.36
N ASN A 499 -19.33 0.03 10.14
CA ASN A 499 -18.55 -0.69 9.14
C ASN A 499 -19.52 -1.43 8.21
N LEU A 500 -19.53 -1.06 6.94
CA LEU A 500 -20.35 -1.63 5.88
C LEU A 500 -19.50 -2.56 5.00
N SER A 501 -19.92 -3.81 4.86
CA SER A 501 -19.36 -4.79 3.93
C SER A 501 -20.37 -5.11 2.84
N LEU A 502 -19.99 -4.92 1.58
CA LEU A 502 -20.82 -5.21 0.40
C LEU A 502 -20.13 -6.25 -0.47
N GLY A 503 -20.80 -7.35 -0.80
CA GLY A 503 -20.28 -8.43 -1.64
C GLY A 503 -21.28 -8.87 -2.70
N ALA A 504 -20.77 -9.37 -3.81
CA ALA A 504 -21.57 -9.98 -4.87
C ALA A 504 -20.81 -11.15 -5.50
N THR A 505 -21.40 -12.34 -5.49
CA THR A 505 -20.82 -13.57 -6.05
C THR A 505 -21.62 -14.06 -7.26
N LEU A 506 -21.01 -14.78 -8.21
CA LEU A 506 -21.72 -15.34 -9.36
C LEU A 506 -22.78 -16.34 -8.88
N SER A 507 -23.98 -16.30 -9.47
CA SER A 507 -25.15 -17.09 -9.08
C SER A 507 -25.52 -18.09 -10.20
N ASP A 508 -25.85 -19.32 -9.79
CA ASP A 508 -26.18 -20.55 -10.55
C ASP A 508 -24.99 -21.33 -11.17
N GLY A 509 -24.46 -22.27 -10.37
CA GLY A 509 -23.51 -23.27 -10.82
C GLY A 509 -24.13 -24.61 -11.23
N ALA A 510 -25.43 -24.84 -11.04
CA ALA A 510 -26.07 -26.16 -11.07
C ALA A 510 -27.32 -26.32 -11.96
N GLY A 511 -27.85 -25.25 -12.53
CA GLY A 511 -28.87 -25.26 -13.58
C GLY A 511 -30.25 -25.76 -13.13
N ASN A 512 -31.30 -25.12 -13.63
CA ASN A 512 -32.69 -25.34 -13.21
C ASN A 512 -33.43 -26.54 -13.87
N SER A 513 -32.73 -27.42 -14.59
CA SER A 513 -33.35 -28.59 -15.23
C SER A 513 -32.37 -29.75 -15.42
N LEU A 514 -32.88 -30.97 -15.63
CA LEU A 514 -32.05 -32.15 -15.92
C LEU A 514 -31.10 -31.96 -17.12
N GLY A 515 -31.51 -31.19 -18.13
CA GLY A 515 -30.68 -30.89 -19.30
C GLY A 515 -29.61 -29.84 -19.06
N ALA A 516 -29.82 -28.97 -18.06
CA ALA A 516 -28.88 -27.92 -17.64
C ALA A 516 -28.02 -28.34 -16.44
N ALA A 517 -28.21 -29.56 -15.94
CA ALA A 517 -27.59 -30.05 -14.73
C ALA A 517 -26.06 -29.97 -14.78
N ARG A 518 -25.43 -29.49 -13.71
CA ARG A 518 -23.98 -29.52 -13.54
C ARG A 518 -23.48 -30.95 -13.52
N ASN A 519 -22.70 -31.32 -14.52
CA ASN A 519 -22.08 -32.63 -14.59
C ASN A 519 -20.87 -32.71 -13.66
N ILE A 520 -20.98 -33.51 -12.60
CA ILE A 520 -19.91 -33.72 -11.60
C ILE A 520 -19.14 -35.02 -11.81
N GLY A 521 -19.37 -35.70 -12.94
CA GLY A 521 -18.62 -36.89 -13.35
C GLY A 521 -19.02 -38.16 -12.60
N THR A 522 -18.08 -39.09 -12.45
CA THR A 522 -18.29 -40.35 -11.72
C THR A 522 -18.01 -40.16 -10.23
N LEU A 523 -18.93 -40.57 -9.37
CA LEU A 523 -18.75 -40.54 -7.91
C LEU A 523 -18.01 -41.77 -7.41
N GLY A 524 -17.01 -41.51 -6.56
CA GLY A 524 -16.32 -42.51 -5.75
C GLY A 524 -16.10 -41.93 -4.35
N SER A 525 -15.06 -41.11 -4.19
CA SER A 525 -14.88 -40.31 -2.96
C SER A 525 -15.95 -39.21 -2.83
N THR A 526 -16.13 -38.73 -1.60
CA THR A 526 -16.99 -37.57 -1.30
C THR A 526 -16.54 -36.33 -2.08
N GLN A 527 -17.50 -35.64 -2.69
CA GLN A 527 -17.35 -34.34 -3.34
C GLN A 527 -18.24 -33.32 -2.64
N ASN A 528 -17.81 -32.05 -2.62
CA ASN A 528 -18.50 -30.96 -1.96
C ASN A 528 -18.78 -29.82 -2.93
N PHE A 529 -19.96 -29.23 -2.84
CA PHE A 529 -20.44 -28.12 -3.66
C PHE A 529 -21.15 -27.10 -2.78
N THR A 530 -21.16 -25.85 -3.25
CA THR A 530 -21.90 -24.76 -2.63
C THR A 530 -22.68 -24.04 -3.70
N ASP A 531 -23.95 -23.74 -3.44
CA ASP A 531 -24.80 -22.97 -4.36
C ASP A 531 -25.98 -22.34 -3.60
N PHE A 532 -26.98 -21.81 -4.32
CA PHE A 532 -28.15 -21.16 -3.76
C PHE A 532 -29.44 -21.63 -4.43
N VAL A 533 -30.47 -21.87 -3.63
CA VAL A 533 -31.84 -22.05 -4.13
C VAL A 533 -32.79 -21.02 -3.51
N GLY A 534 -33.75 -20.55 -4.30
CA GLY A 534 -34.72 -19.56 -3.89
C GLY A 534 -35.81 -19.27 -4.93
N THR A 535 -36.57 -18.20 -4.73
CA THR A 535 -37.65 -17.83 -5.66
C THR A 535 -37.16 -17.39 -7.04
N SER A 536 -35.89 -16.99 -7.13
CA SER A 536 -35.21 -16.62 -8.38
C SER A 536 -34.40 -17.77 -9.00
N ASP A 537 -34.00 -18.75 -8.18
CA ASP A 537 -33.27 -19.94 -8.58
C ASP A 537 -33.93 -21.17 -7.97
N THR A 538 -34.97 -21.66 -8.63
CA THR A 538 -35.89 -22.60 -8.00
C THR A 538 -35.35 -24.02 -7.85
N ASN A 539 -34.29 -24.35 -8.58
CA ASN A 539 -33.73 -25.69 -8.60
C ASN A 539 -32.27 -25.68 -9.00
N ASP A 540 -31.50 -26.52 -8.33
CA ASP A 540 -30.14 -26.87 -8.73
C ASP A 540 -30.05 -28.36 -9.04
N TYR A 541 -29.63 -28.72 -10.25
CA TYR A 541 -29.49 -30.10 -10.66
C TYR A 541 -28.02 -30.52 -10.81
N TYR A 542 -27.58 -31.53 -10.05
CA TYR A 542 -26.26 -32.12 -10.19
C TYR A 542 -26.38 -33.49 -10.87
N ARG A 543 -25.69 -33.68 -11.99
CA ARG A 543 -25.66 -34.96 -12.73
C ARG A 543 -24.39 -35.73 -12.42
N PHE A 544 -24.53 -37.02 -12.11
CA PHE A 544 -23.39 -37.89 -11.85
C PHE A 544 -23.57 -39.31 -12.36
N ASN A 545 -22.47 -40.05 -12.41
CA ASN A 545 -22.45 -41.49 -12.69
C ASN A 545 -21.97 -42.28 -11.48
N VAL A 546 -22.52 -43.49 -11.31
CA VAL A 546 -22.02 -44.53 -10.41
C VAL A 546 -21.59 -45.71 -11.27
N SER A 547 -20.39 -46.25 -11.04
CA SER A 547 -19.82 -47.30 -11.91
C SER A 547 -20.09 -48.73 -11.45
N ASN A 548 -20.32 -48.96 -10.17
CA ASN A 548 -20.59 -50.27 -9.56
C ASN A 548 -21.69 -50.13 -8.51
N TYR A 549 -22.30 -51.22 -8.05
CA TYR A 549 -23.22 -51.14 -6.92
C TYR A 549 -22.54 -50.50 -5.72
N SER A 550 -23.10 -49.39 -5.23
CA SER A 550 -22.43 -48.51 -4.26
C SER A 550 -23.40 -48.00 -3.21
N ASN A 551 -22.90 -47.85 -1.98
CA ASN A 551 -23.55 -47.07 -0.95
C ASN A 551 -23.40 -45.58 -1.27
N PHE A 552 -24.48 -44.95 -1.69
CA PHE A 552 -24.58 -43.52 -1.90
C PHE A 552 -24.96 -42.81 -0.60
N SER A 553 -24.25 -41.74 -0.28
CA SER A 553 -24.54 -40.85 0.83
C SER A 553 -24.53 -39.41 0.36
N LEU A 554 -25.53 -38.64 0.79
CA LEU A 554 -25.66 -37.21 0.55
C LEU A 554 -26.02 -36.49 1.85
N SER A 555 -25.46 -35.29 2.03
CA SER A 555 -25.87 -34.32 3.03
C SER A 555 -25.99 -32.93 2.41
N LEU A 556 -27.08 -32.23 2.74
CA LEU A 556 -27.29 -30.81 2.46
C LEU A 556 -27.24 -30.08 3.81
N SER A 557 -26.47 -29.00 3.91
CA SER A 557 -26.22 -28.32 5.19
C SER A 557 -25.85 -26.84 5.01
N GLY A 558 -25.77 -26.10 6.12
CA GLY A 558 -25.39 -24.68 6.11
C GLY A 558 -26.45 -23.74 5.56
N MET A 559 -27.71 -24.17 5.56
CA MET A 559 -28.83 -23.37 5.12
C MET A 559 -29.28 -22.40 6.22
N SER A 560 -29.79 -21.25 5.79
CA SER A 560 -30.43 -20.20 6.59
C SER A 560 -31.96 -20.24 6.55
N ALA A 561 -32.53 -20.98 5.59
CA ALA A 561 -33.96 -21.18 5.42
C ALA A 561 -34.21 -22.60 4.87
N ASP A 562 -35.48 -22.91 4.61
CA ASP A 562 -35.96 -24.25 4.28
C ASP A 562 -35.62 -24.66 2.83
N GLY A 563 -34.70 -25.61 2.70
CA GLY A 563 -34.25 -26.18 1.44
C GLY A 563 -34.33 -27.70 1.46
N ASP A 564 -34.88 -28.28 0.40
CA ASP A 564 -35.13 -29.71 0.27
C ASP A 564 -34.18 -30.34 -0.76
N VAL A 565 -34.01 -31.66 -0.66
CA VAL A 565 -33.20 -32.42 -1.61
C VAL A 565 -33.86 -33.71 -2.09
N GLN A 566 -33.70 -33.99 -3.38
CA GLN A 566 -34.15 -35.21 -4.06
C GLN A 566 -32.99 -35.90 -4.77
N LEU A 567 -32.97 -37.23 -4.73
CA LEU A 567 -32.18 -38.10 -5.59
C LEU A 567 -33.08 -38.68 -6.67
N LEU A 568 -32.66 -38.57 -7.93
CA LEU A 568 -33.44 -38.92 -9.12
C LEU A 568 -32.69 -39.95 -9.98
N ASN A 569 -33.45 -40.79 -10.69
CA ASN A 569 -32.93 -41.66 -11.74
C ASN A 569 -32.66 -40.90 -13.05
N SER A 570 -32.11 -41.59 -14.05
CA SER A 570 -31.77 -41.00 -15.36
C SER A 570 -32.94 -40.38 -16.13
N SER A 571 -34.18 -40.79 -15.81
CA SER A 571 -35.41 -40.28 -16.43
C SER A 571 -36.08 -39.16 -15.62
N GLY A 572 -35.46 -38.73 -14.50
CA GLY A 572 -36.02 -37.72 -13.60
C GLY A 572 -36.99 -38.23 -12.55
N GLY A 573 -37.20 -39.55 -12.45
CA GLY A 573 -38.04 -40.15 -11.41
C GLY A 573 -37.34 -40.11 -10.05
N VAL A 574 -38.06 -39.71 -9.00
CA VAL A 574 -37.52 -39.65 -7.62
C VAL A 574 -37.24 -41.06 -7.09
N ILE A 575 -36.01 -41.28 -6.64
CA ILE A 575 -35.56 -42.49 -5.94
C ILE A 575 -35.68 -42.30 -4.43
N ALA A 576 -35.22 -41.16 -3.93
CA ALA A 576 -35.24 -40.80 -2.52
C ALA A 576 -35.33 -39.28 -2.34
N SER A 577 -35.80 -38.82 -1.18
CA SER A 577 -35.92 -37.40 -0.86
C SER A 577 -35.75 -37.16 0.64
N SER A 578 -35.32 -35.95 1.00
CA SER A 578 -35.33 -35.45 2.38
C SER A 578 -35.85 -34.01 2.36
N ALA A 579 -36.81 -33.72 3.24
CA ALA A 579 -37.50 -32.44 3.32
C ALA A 579 -37.81 -32.08 4.79
N LEU A 580 -36.75 -31.82 5.55
CA LEU A 580 -36.86 -31.46 6.96
C LEU A 580 -37.06 -29.95 7.08
N GLY A 581 -38.11 -29.51 7.79
CA GLY A 581 -38.44 -28.09 7.81
C GLY A 581 -37.39 -27.19 8.48
N GLY A 582 -37.44 -25.90 8.12
CA GLY A 582 -36.56 -24.86 8.66
C GLY A 582 -35.12 -24.99 8.14
N SER A 583 -34.13 -24.58 8.94
CA SER A 583 -32.70 -24.67 8.55
C SER A 583 -32.04 -25.98 9.00
N SER A 584 -32.80 -27.07 9.07
CA SER A 584 -32.27 -28.39 9.40
C SER A 584 -31.32 -28.87 8.29
N SER A 585 -30.52 -29.91 8.54
CA SER A 585 -29.71 -30.52 7.49
C SER A 585 -30.37 -31.77 6.95
N GLU A 586 -30.35 -31.94 5.63
CA GLU A 586 -30.99 -33.02 4.91
C GLU A 586 -29.96 -34.12 4.67
N SER A 587 -30.43 -35.37 4.62
CA SER A 587 -29.56 -36.48 4.28
C SER A 587 -30.29 -37.56 3.51
N ILE A 588 -29.57 -38.18 2.57
CA ILE A 588 -30.04 -39.35 1.82
C ILE A 588 -28.93 -40.40 1.88
N ASN A 589 -29.27 -41.60 2.34
CA ASN A 589 -28.38 -42.77 2.30
C ASN A 589 -29.13 -43.91 1.62
N THR A 590 -28.61 -44.42 0.50
CA THR A 590 -29.24 -45.51 -0.25
C THR A 590 -28.20 -46.28 -1.06
N ALA A 591 -28.52 -47.50 -1.50
CA ALA A 591 -27.70 -48.22 -2.46
C ALA A 591 -28.11 -47.86 -3.90
N LEU A 592 -27.13 -47.67 -4.78
CA LEU A 592 -27.33 -47.38 -6.19
C LEU A 592 -26.58 -48.40 -7.04
N GLY A 593 -27.24 -48.95 -8.05
CA GLY A 593 -26.58 -49.72 -9.10
C GLY A 593 -25.74 -48.83 -10.02
N ALA A 594 -25.03 -49.46 -10.96
CA ALA A 594 -24.31 -48.72 -11.98
C ALA A 594 -25.29 -47.93 -12.86
N GLY A 595 -25.02 -46.65 -13.09
CA GLY A 595 -25.91 -45.80 -13.88
C GLY A 595 -25.67 -44.30 -13.73
N THR A 596 -26.49 -43.52 -14.45
CA THR A 596 -26.54 -42.06 -14.34
C THR A 596 -27.68 -41.64 -13.41
N TYR A 597 -27.39 -40.70 -12.52
CA TYR A 597 -28.32 -40.18 -11.53
C TYR A 597 -28.24 -38.66 -11.44
N TYR A 598 -29.23 -38.07 -10.78
CA TYR A 598 -29.27 -36.63 -10.53
C TYR A 598 -29.61 -36.34 -9.07
N VAL A 599 -29.03 -35.28 -8.52
CA VAL A 599 -29.51 -34.64 -7.29
C VAL A 599 -30.19 -33.34 -7.66
N ARG A 600 -31.35 -33.07 -7.06
CA ARG A 600 -32.07 -31.82 -7.18
C ARG A 600 -32.16 -31.18 -5.80
N VAL A 601 -31.62 -29.98 -5.65
CA VAL A 601 -31.83 -29.11 -4.49
C VAL A 601 -32.88 -28.08 -4.87
N TYR A 602 -33.84 -27.77 -3.99
CA TYR A 602 -34.92 -26.80 -4.28
C TYR A 602 -35.45 -26.17 -2.98
N PRO A 603 -36.00 -24.94 -3.00
CA PRO A 603 -36.48 -24.29 -1.79
C PRO A 603 -37.88 -24.77 -1.41
N PHE A 604 -38.18 -24.83 -0.11
CA PHE A 604 -39.56 -25.02 0.35
C PHE A 604 -40.34 -23.69 0.27
N GLY A 605 -41.43 -23.68 -0.49
CA GLY A 605 -42.27 -22.50 -0.67
C GLY A 605 -41.52 -21.33 -1.32
N SER A 606 -41.43 -20.21 -0.61
CA SER A 606 -40.70 -19.00 -1.05
C SER A 606 -39.40 -18.77 -0.28
N ALA A 607 -38.85 -19.82 0.33
CA ALA A 607 -37.56 -19.77 1.02
C ALA A 607 -36.45 -19.36 0.03
N ASN A 608 -35.40 -18.73 0.56
CA ASN A 608 -34.20 -18.34 -0.16
C ASN A 608 -33.01 -18.72 0.72
N THR A 609 -32.16 -19.63 0.25
CA THR A 609 -31.06 -20.13 1.07
C THR A 609 -29.88 -20.61 0.26
N SER A 610 -28.68 -20.31 0.75
CA SER A 610 -27.45 -20.95 0.29
C SER A 610 -27.29 -22.30 0.98
N TYR A 611 -26.56 -23.22 0.35
CA TYR A 611 -26.32 -24.54 0.92
C TYR A 611 -24.93 -25.06 0.63
N ASN A 612 -24.52 -26.07 1.40
CA ASN A 612 -23.37 -26.94 1.17
C ASN A 612 -23.88 -28.35 0.89
N LEU A 613 -23.62 -28.85 -0.31
CA LEU A 613 -23.97 -30.18 -0.77
C LEU A 613 -22.74 -31.08 -0.75
N SER A 614 -22.76 -32.11 0.08
CA SER A 614 -21.74 -33.16 0.15
C SER A 614 -22.33 -34.48 -0.32
N LEU A 615 -21.74 -35.12 -1.33
CA LEU A 615 -22.18 -36.44 -1.78
C LEU A 615 -21.02 -37.36 -2.17
N GLY A 616 -21.19 -38.67 -1.94
CA GLY A 616 -20.19 -39.71 -2.20
C GLY A 616 -20.85 -41.05 -2.52
N ALA A 617 -20.09 -41.96 -3.15
CA ALA A 617 -20.56 -43.30 -3.47
C ALA A 617 -19.45 -44.33 -3.22
N SER A 618 -19.58 -45.13 -2.17
CA SER A 618 -18.61 -46.17 -1.84
C SER A 618 -19.05 -47.52 -2.39
N VAL A 619 -18.21 -48.14 -3.23
CA VAL A 619 -18.49 -49.45 -3.84
C VAL A 619 -18.77 -50.50 -2.76
N ILE A 620 -19.82 -51.29 -2.97
CA ILE A 620 -20.09 -52.52 -2.24
C ILE A 620 -19.33 -53.63 -2.97
N ASN A 621 -18.37 -54.27 -2.32
CA ASN A 621 -17.54 -55.30 -2.95
C ASN A 621 -18.02 -56.69 -2.54
N ASP A 622 -18.81 -57.34 -3.39
CA ASP A 622 -19.25 -58.74 -3.24
C ASP A 622 -18.89 -59.61 -4.46
N ASN A 623 -17.90 -59.16 -5.25
CA ASN A 623 -17.42 -59.80 -6.49
C ASN A 623 -16.63 -61.10 -6.32
N SER A 624 -16.50 -61.61 -5.09
CA SER A 624 -15.89 -62.92 -4.86
C SER A 624 -16.47 -63.60 -3.62
N ILE A 625 -16.32 -64.92 -3.57
CA ILE A 625 -16.75 -65.75 -2.43
C ILE A 625 -16.22 -65.22 -1.08
N SER A 626 -15.00 -64.68 -1.03
CA SER A 626 -14.39 -64.17 0.21
C SER A 626 -15.04 -62.90 0.75
N VAL A 627 -15.67 -62.11 -0.11
CA VAL A 627 -16.38 -60.87 0.27
C VAL A 627 -17.88 -60.99 0.05
N ALA A 628 -18.38 -62.20 -0.16
CA ALA A 628 -19.79 -62.48 -0.39
C ALA A 628 -20.67 -61.86 0.69
N ARG A 629 -21.76 -61.22 0.28
CA ARG A 629 -22.79 -60.67 1.15
C ARG A 629 -23.35 -61.77 2.04
N ASN A 630 -22.99 -61.76 3.32
CA ASN A 630 -23.43 -62.76 4.28
C ASN A 630 -24.87 -62.49 4.72
N ILE A 631 -25.80 -63.35 4.32
CA ILE A 631 -27.22 -63.25 4.67
C ILE A 631 -27.60 -64.16 5.85
N GLY A 632 -26.63 -64.87 6.46
CA GLY A 632 -26.84 -65.70 7.64
C GLY A 632 -27.68 -66.96 7.39
N THR A 633 -28.37 -67.47 8.42
CA THR A 633 -29.26 -68.62 8.29
C THR A 633 -30.51 -68.24 7.49
N LEU A 634 -30.79 -69.00 6.44
CA LEU A 634 -31.98 -68.80 5.59
C LEU A 634 -33.14 -69.62 6.16
N SER A 635 -34.09 -68.92 6.79
CA SER A 635 -35.34 -69.46 7.32
C SER A 635 -36.49 -68.57 6.83
N GLY A 636 -37.09 -68.92 5.70
CA GLY A 636 -38.05 -68.08 4.98
C GLY A 636 -37.44 -67.33 3.80
N THR A 637 -38.19 -66.36 3.25
CA THR A 637 -37.80 -65.61 2.05
C THR A 637 -36.94 -64.39 2.38
N ARG A 638 -35.86 -64.19 1.64
CA ARG A 638 -35.04 -62.97 1.63
C ARG A 638 -34.94 -62.44 0.21
N SER A 639 -35.09 -61.13 0.07
CA SER A 639 -35.04 -60.46 -1.23
C SER A 639 -33.95 -59.39 -1.27
N PHE A 640 -33.31 -59.25 -2.42
CA PHE A 640 -32.24 -58.31 -2.68
C PHE A 640 -32.46 -57.68 -4.06
N SER A 641 -32.07 -56.42 -4.21
CA SER A 641 -32.02 -55.75 -5.50
C SER A 641 -30.60 -55.25 -5.71
N ASP A 642 -30.02 -55.60 -6.85
CA ASP A 642 -28.60 -55.36 -7.13
C ASP A 642 -28.35 -55.20 -8.64
N PHE A 643 -27.08 -55.07 -9.04
CA PHE A 643 -26.66 -54.91 -10.42
C PHE A 643 -25.48 -55.81 -10.78
N VAL A 644 -25.58 -56.50 -11.91
CA VAL A 644 -24.42 -57.14 -12.56
C VAL A 644 -24.14 -56.57 -13.94
N GLY A 645 -22.86 -56.47 -14.28
CA GLY A 645 -22.43 -56.00 -15.58
C GLY A 645 -20.92 -56.03 -15.82
N THR A 646 -20.48 -55.30 -16.83
CA THR A 646 -19.07 -55.27 -17.25
C THR A 646 -18.11 -54.68 -16.19
N THR A 647 -18.65 -53.88 -15.27
CA THR A 647 -17.91 -53.24 -14.17
C THR A 647 -18.15 -53.93 -12.83
N ASP A 648 -19.34 -54.52 -12.66
CA ASP A 648 -19.76 -55.28 -11.48
C ASP A 648 -20.06 -56.73 -11.86
N THR A 649 -18.99 -57.53 -11.97
CA THR A 649 -19.07 -58.78 -12.74
C THR A 649 -19.74 -59.94 -12.02
N ASN A 650 -19.86 -59.87 -10.70
CA ASN A 650 -20.39 -60.95 -9.89
C ASN A 650 -20.95 -60.40 -8.59
N ASP A 651 -22.07 -60.94 -8.15
CA ASP A 651 -22.59 -60.68 -6.82
C ASP A 651 -22.72 -62.00 -6.09
N TYR A 652 -21.92 -62.18 -5.04
CA TYR A 652 -21.95 -63.39 -4.22
C TYR A 652 -22.76 -63.16 -2.95
N TYR A 653 -23.76 -64.02 -2.71
CA TYR A 653 -24.53 -64.07 -1.46
C TYR A 653 -24.21 -65.35 -0.71
N ARG A 654 -23.85 -65.26 0.58
CA ARG A 654 -23.53 -66.42 1.44
C ARG A 654 -24.65 -66.68 2.43
N PHE A 655 -25.16 -67.92 2.49
CA PHE A 655 -26.18 -68.32 3.46
C PHE A 655 -25.89 -69.67 4.09
N SER A 656 -26.54 -69.96 5.22
CA SER A 656 -26.51 -71.27 5.88
C SER A 656 -27.90 -71.88 6.06
N LEU A 657 -27.96 -73.20 6.05
CA LEU A 657 -29.15 -73.98 6.41
C LEU A 657 -28.85 -74.83 7.65
N ASP A 658 -29.78 -74.85 8.60
CA ASP A 658 -29.67 -75.59 9.86
C ASP A 658 -30.09 -77.07 9.73
N SER A 659 -30.82 -77.40 8.68
CA SER A 659 -31.44 -78.69 8.40
C SER A 659 -31.71 -78.83 6.91
N THR A 660 -32.09 -80.03 6.46
CA THR A 660 -32.44 -80.26 5.06
C THR A 660 -33.73 -79.51 4.69
N ARG A 661 -33.67 -78.64 3.69
CA ARG A 661 -34.76 -77.75 3.27
C ARG A 661 -34.92 -77.71 1.75
N ASN A 662 -36.14 -77.41 1.29
CA ASN A 662 -36.39 -77.10 -0.11
C ASN A 662 -35.98 -75.65 -0.36
N PHE A 663 -34.97 -75.47 -1.21
CA PHE A 663 -34.45 -74.17 -1.58
C PHE A 663 -35.06 -73.72 -2.91
N ASN A 664 -35.59 -72.51 -2.91
CA ASN A 664 -36.10 -71.85 -4.10
C ASN A 664 -35.37 -70.51 -4.28
N LEU A 665 -34.89 -70.27 -5.49
CA LEU A 665 -34.28 -69.02 -5.92
C LEU A 665 -35.05 -68.49 -7.12
N SER A 666 -35.30 -67.19 -7.14
CA SER A 666 -35.78 -66.46 -8.32
C SER A 666 -34.93 -65.21 -8.55
N LEU A 667 -34.50 -65.01 -9.79
CA LEU A 667 -33.89 -63.78 -10.27
C LEU A 667 -34.85 -63.15 -11.29
N ASN A 668 -35.26 -61.90 -11.10
CA ASN A 668 -36.17 -61.22 -12.02
C ASN A 668 -35.87 -59.71 -12.11
N GLY A 669 -36.69 -58.96 -12.85
CA GLY A 669 -36.51 -57.50 -12.98
C GLY A 669 -35.33 -57.09 -13.85
N MET A 670 -34.77 -58.03 -14.60
CA MET A 670 -33.63 -57.78 -15.50
C MET A 670 -34.07 -57.10 -16.79
N THR A 671 -33.20 -56.26 -17.33
CA THR A 671 -33.34 -55.61 -18.64
C THR A 671 -32.34 -56.12 -19.67
N ALA A 672 -31.35 -56.90 -19.24
CA ALA A 672 -30.40 -57.62 -20.08
C ALA A 672 -30.07 -58.99 -19.45
N ASP A 673 -29.21 -59.75 -20.11
CA ASP A 673 -28.93 -61.15 -19.79
C ASP A 673 -28.06 -61.34 -18.53
N GLY A 674 -28.66 -61.92 -17.50
CA GLY A 674 -28.03 -62.18 -16.20
C GLY A 674 -28.33 -63.59 -15.72
N ASP A 675 -27.27 -64.35 -15.47
CA ASP A 675 -27.31 -65.75 -15.07
C ASP A 675 -27.18 -65.89 -13.54
N VAL A 676 -27.58 -67.07 -13.02
CA VAL A 676 -27.41 -67.40 -11.61
C VAL A 676 -26.86 -68.81 -11.37
N GLN A 677 -25.96 -68.92 -10.40
CA GLN A 677 -25.37 -70.17 -9.92
C GLN A 677 -25.64 -70.37 -8.43
N LEU A 678 -26.00 -71.59 -8.05
CA LEU A 678 -25.96 -72.05 -6.67
C LEU A 678 -24.67 -72.88 -6.46
N LEU A 679 -23.92 -72.54 -5.42
CA LEU A 679 -22.58 -73.05 -5.15
C LEU A 679 -22.52 -73.70 -3.76
N ASN A 680 -21.66 -74.71 -3.61
CA ASN A 680 -21.34 -75.30 -2.32
C ASN A 680 -20.32 -74.44 -1.53
N SER A 681 -19.96 -74.88 -0.31
CA SER A 681 -19.05 -74.14 0.56
C SER A 681 -17.62 -73.98 0.03
N SER A 682 -17.19 -74.81 -0.92
CA SER A 682 -15.89 -74.70 -1.58
C SER A 682 -15.92 -73.90 -2.89
N GLY A 683 -17.07 -73.34 -3.27
CA GLY A 683 -17.25 -72.59 -4.51
C GLY A 683 -17.51 -73.44 -5.75
N GLY A 684 -17.75 -74.75 -5.60
CA GLY A 684 -18.17 -75.62 -6.69
C GLY A 684 -19.66 -75.41 -7.03
N VAL A 685 -19.99 -75.32 -8.32
CA VAL A 685 -21.37 -75.18 -8.80
C VAL A 685 -22.16 -76.46 -8.47
N ILE A 686 -23.27 -76.29 -7.74
CA ILE A 686 -24.27 -77.33 -7.49
C ILE A 686 -25.24 -77.39 -8.68
N THR A 687 -25.77 -76.22 -9.05
CA THR A 687 -26.68 -76.06 -10.19
C THR A 687 -26.71 -74.60 -10.65
N SER A 688 -27.23 -74.33 -11.84
CA SER A 688 -27.32 -73.00 -12.44
C SER A 688 -28.60 -72.82 -13.25
N SER A 689 -28.96 -71.57 -13.51
CA SER A 689 -30.02 -71.17 -14.44
C SER A 689 -29.44 -70.07 -15.34
N THR A 690 -29.60 -70.24 -16.65
CA THR A 690 -28.97 -69.39 -17.70
C THR A 690 -29.93 -69.13 -18.87
N ALA A 691 -31.16 -68.72 -18.54
CA ALA A 691 -32.19 -68.37 -19.49
C ALA A 691 -31.87 -67.02 -20.17
N GLY A 692 -31.48 -67.08 -21.44
CA GLY A 692 -30.98 -65.89 -22.13
C GLY A 692 -31.98 -64.72 -22.28
N GLY A 693 -31.42 -63.54 -22.53
CA GLY A 693 -32.16 -62.28 -22.63
C GLY A 693 -32.64 -61.77 -21.26
N SER A 694 -33.79 -61.09 -21.19
CA SER A 694 -34.31 -60.56 -19.92
C SER A 694 -35.25 -61.55 -19.19
N ALA A 695 -35.10 -62.85 -19.44
CA ALA A 695 -35.95 -63.86 -18.84
C ALA A 695 -35.62 -64.03 -17.34
N SER A 696 -36.62 -64.35 -16.51
CA SER A 696 -36.37 -64.63 -15.10
C SER A 696 -35.62 -65.96 -14.93
N GLU A 697 -34.64 -65.99 -14.03
CA GLU A 697 -33.96 -67.22 -13.63
C GLU A 697 -34.64 -67.87 -12.43
N SER A 698 -34.57 -69.21 -12.35
CA SER A 698 -35.05 -69.92 -11.17
C SER A 698 -34.25 -71.20 -10.89
N ILE A 699 -34.00 -71.45 -9.60
CA ILE A 699 -33.42 -72.70 -9.12
C ILE A 699 -34.33 -73.27 -8.04
N ILE A 700 -34.75 -74.52 -8.20
CA ILE A 700 -35.53 -75.27 -7.21
C ILE A 700 -34.78 -76.57 -6.92
N THR A 701 -34.36 -76.77 -5.67
CA THR A 701 -33.61 -77.97 -5.27
C THR A 701 -33.78 -78.26 -3.78
N THR A 702 -33.33 -79.43 -3.32
CA THR A 702 -33.26 -79.77 -1.90
C THR A 702 -31.81 -79.70 -1.43
N LEU A 703 -31.55 -78.94 -0.38
CA LEU A 703 -30.21 -78.76 0.20
C LEU A 703 -30.18 -79.30 1.62
N GLY A 704 -29.11 -80.00 1.98
CA GLY A 704 -28.85 -80.41 3.36
C GLY A 704 -28.38 -79.24 4.23
N ALA A 705 -28.25 -79.48 5.55
CA ALA A 705 -27.62 -78.51 6.45
C ALA A 705 -26.19 -78.17 5.99
N GLY A 706 -25.82 -76.89 5.97
CA GLY A 706 -24.52 -76.46 5.44
C GLY A 706 -24.46 -74.98 5.09
N THR A 707 -23.32 -74.55 4.55
CA THR A 707 -23.10 -73.20 4.00
C THR A 707 -23.08 -73.27 2.47
N TYR A 708 -23.77 -72.34 1.84
CA TYR A 708 -23.94 -72.25 0.39
C TYR A 708 -23.74 -70.81 -0.08
N PHE A 709 -23.50 -70.66 -1.37
CA PHE A 709 -23.41 -69.36 -2.01
C PHE A 709 -24.32 -69.28 -3.23
N VAL A 710 -24.90 -68.11 -3.46
CA VAL A 710 -25.50 -67.75 -4.75
C VAL A 710 -24.56 -66.78 -5.43
N ARG A 711 -24.33 -66.99 -6.73
CA ARG A 711 -23.58 -66.05 -7.58
C ARG A 711 -24.50 -65.59 -8.69
N VAL A 712 -24.75 -64.30 -8.77
CA VAL A 712 -25.37 -63.65 -9.94
C VAL A 712 -24.24 -63.09 -10.80
N TYR A 713 -24.31 -63.24 -12.12
CA TYR A 713 -23.27 -62.74 -13.04
C TYR A 713 -23.86 -62.41 -14.42
N PRO A 714 -23.29 -61.46 -15.18
CA PRO A 714 -23.83 -61.08 -16.48
C PRO A 714 -23.41 -62.08 -17.56
N PHE A 715 -24.29 -62.34 -18.54
CA PHE A 715 -23.90 -63.06 -19.75
C PHE A 715 -23.18 -62.12 -20.73
N GLY A 716 -21.93 -62.42 -21.06
CA GLY A 716 -21.12 -61.61 -21.96
C GLY A 716 -20.86 -60.20 -21.43
N SER A 717 -21.26 -59.18 -22.19
CA SER A 717 -21.14 -57.75 -21.82
C SER A 717 -22.47 -57.13 -21.40
N ALA A 718 -23.44 -57.94 -20.99
CA ALA A 718 -24.72 -57.45 -20.49
C ALA A 718 -24.50 -56.58 -19.25
N ASN A 719 -25.41 -55.61 -19.04
CA ASN A 719 -25.47 -54.77 -17.86
C ASN A 719 -26.94 -54.72 -17.43
N THR A 720 -27.26 -55.23 -16.25
CA THR A 720 -28.64 -55.33 -15.79
C THR A 720 -28.75 -55.18 -14.29
N ASN A 721 -29.76 -54.43 -13.85
CA ASN A 721 -30.26 -54.56 -12.49
C ASN A 721 -31.00 -55.90 -12.36
N TYR A 722 -31.12 -56.43 -11.15
CA TYR A 722 -31.95 -57.60 -10.87
C TYR A 722 -32.59 -57.51 -9.49
N ASN A 723 -33.60 -58.34 -9.27
CA ASN A 723 -34.16 -58.67 -7.97
C ASN A 723 -33.97 -60.18 -7.71
N LEU A 724 -33.21 -60.50 -6.67
CA LEU A 724 -32.97 -61.86 -6.21
C LEU A 724 -33.88 -62.17 -5.03
N SER A 725 -34.57 -63.32 -5.06
CA SER A 725 -35.37 -63.85 -3.96
C SER A 725 -34.89 -65.26 -3.62
N LEU A 726 -34.56 -65.51 -2.36
CA LEU A 726 -34.09 -66.79 -1.83
C LEU A 726 -35.03 -67.28 -0.74
N THR A 727 -35.50 -68.52 -0.81
CA THR A 727 -36.43 -69.11 0.17
C THR A 727 -35.97 -70.52 0.58
N ALA A 728 -35.91 -70.82 1.88
CA ALA A 728 -35.62 -72.15 2.43
C ALA A 728 -36.36 -72.43 3.76
#